data_AF-A0NMJ7-F1
#
_entry.id   AF-A0NMJ7-F1
#
_cell.length_a   1.000
_cell.length_b   1.000
_cell.length_c   1.000
_cell.angle_alpha   90.00
_cell.angle_beta   90.00
_cell.angle_gamma   90.00
#
_symmetry.space_group_name_H-M   'P 1'
#
loop_
_entity.id
_entity.type
_entity.pdbx_description
1 polymer ?
#
loop_
_entity_poly.entity_id
_entity_poly.type
_entity_poly.pdbx_seq_one_letter_code
_entity_poly.pdbx_strand_id
1 'polypeptide(L)'
;MTETVKHAKVVFQPSGRRGTFPVGTPLLDAARSLGVYVESVCGGRGICGRCQITISEGTFTKENLTSAAENLEGATEAETRYATLRKLPADRRLSCQAKILGDLVVDVPTDAQTNRQVVRKRAEARNIEADSAISLVSVAIAEPDMETPRGDVDRLREALIAKTGIADLTIDPILLTSVQTTLRKGNWQVTAAIHEDRGVLPTLVALWPGEKPAVYGLAVDIGSTTIAAHLCNLQNGRTVSSAGTSNPQIRFGEDLMSRVSYVQMNPSKLPDLTKAVRDAINALIGKLVGDVGAERSDVLDATFVGNPVMHHLFLGIDPVELGGAPFALAASDAMVLNARDLGLELNPGARVYMLPCIAGHVGADAAAATLAESPYKLDEITLLVDVGTNAEIVLGNKNRLLAASSPTGPAFEGAEISSGQRAAPGAIERIRIDKETLEPRFKVIGVDEWSDEEGFAEKVDTVGVTGICGSGIIEAVAEMYLAGLITEDGVINGSMAGRTSRVQSTGRTFSYLVASEGIEISILQTDIRAIQLAKGALYAGVKLLQDKLGTYDLDRIRLAGAFGSYIDPKYAMILGLIPDCPLEGVSGVGNAAGTGARMALLNRGYRREIEQTVRDIEKIETALEPKFQEHFVNAMALPNKVDPFPNLRAAVELPERKEADAGSDAAGGERRRRRRRG
;
A
#
# COMPACT_ATOMS: atom_id res chain seq x y z
N MET A 1 47.17 -24.57 -4.51
CA MET A 1 46.52 -23.25 -4.52
C MET A 1 45.04 -23.50 -4.64
N THR A 2 44.29 -23.36 -3.53
CA THR A 2 42.83 -23.43 -3.57
C THR A 2 42.33 -22.13 -4.17
N GLU A 3 41.85 -22.16 -5.42
CA GLU A 3 41.13 -21.04 -6.02
C GLU A 3 39.93 -20.72 -5.13
N THR A 4 39.98 -19.57 -4.45
CA THR A 4 38.83 -19.03 -3.73
C THR A 4 37.75 -18.72 -4.76
N VAL A 5 36.73 -19.59 -4.82
CA VAL A 5 35.55 -19.40 -5.67
C VAL A 5 34.93 -18.06 -5.31
N LYS A 6 34.98 -17.10 -6.25
CA LYS A 6 34.37 -15.79 -6.07
C LYS A 6 32.86 -15.97 -6.01
N HIS A 7 32.22 -15.37 -5.00
CA HIS A 7 30.78 -15.41 -4.84
C HIS A 7 30.18 -14.03 -5.17
N ALA A 8 28.92 -14.03 -5.58
CA ALA A 8 28.13 -12.85 -5.88
C ALA A 8 26.80 -12.91 -5.10
N LYS A 9 26.34 -11.76 -4.64
CA LYS A 9 25.04 -11.59 -4.00
C LYS A 9 23.98 -11.34 -5.06
N VAL A 10 22.90 -12.13 -5.03
CA VAL A 10 21.79 -12.00 -5.98
C VAL A 10 20.49 -11.80 -5.22
N VAL A 11 19.71 -10.81 -5.64
CA VAL A 11 18.41 -10.44 -5.06
C VAL A 11 17.35 -10.48 -6.15
N PHE A 12 16.25 -11.20 -5.93
CA PHE A 12 15.13 -11.32 -6.88
C PHE A 12 13.93 -10.50 -6.43
N GLN A 13 13.57 -9.48 -7.20
CA GLN A 13 12.36 -8.68 -7.03
C GLN A 13 11.25 -9.18 -7.96
N PRO A 14 9.96 -9.08 -7.58
CA PRO A 14 9.41 -8.52 -6.35
C PRO A 14 9.43 -9.49 -5.14
N SER A 15 9.98 -10.70 -5.28
CA SER A 15 9.91 -11.73 -4.23
C SER A 15 10.73 -11.43 -2.97
N GLY A 16 11.69 -10.52 -3.06
CA GLY A 16 12.66 -10.16 -2.01
C GLY A 16 13.65 -11.26 -1.62
N ARG A 17 13.57 -12.42 -2.26
CA ARG A 17 14.44 -13.57 -1.97
C ARG A 17 15.86 -13.28 -2.42
N ARG A 18 16.82 -13.60 -1.56
CA ARG A 18 18.23 -13.25 -1.72
C ARG A 18 19.14 -14.39 -1.32
N GLY A 19 20.28 -14.50 -2.00
CA GLY A 19 21.28 -15.54 -1.74
C GLY A 19 22.66 -15.15 -2.25
N THR A 20 23.64 -15.96 -1.90
CA THR A 20 25.03 -15.80 -2.33
C THR A 20 25.42 -17.02 -3.15
N PHE A 21 25.87 -16.80 -4.38
CA PHE A 21 26.13 -17.84 -5.36
C PHE A 21 27.55 -17.75 -5.91
N PRO A 22 28.20 -18.88 -6.24
CA PRO A 22 29.41 -18.87 -7.04
C PRO A 22 29.23 -18.10 -8.35
N VAL A 23 30.23 -17.30 -8.72
CA VAL A 23 30.30 -16.72 -10.07
C VAL A 23 30.30 -17.84 -11.10
N GLY A 24 29.47 -17.70 -12.14
CA GLY A 24 29.21 -18.71 -13.16
C GLY A 24 27.95 -19.54 -12.92
N THR A 25 27.29 -19.42 -11.76
CA THR A 25 25.99 -20.08 -11.51
C THR A 25 24.93 -19.59 -12.52
N PRO A 26 24.17 -20.49 -13.17
CA PRO A 26 23.04 -20.12 -14.02
C PRO A 26 21.97 -19.37 -13.21
N LEU A 27 21.48 -18.25 -13.73
CA LEU A 27 20.56 -17.39 -12.99
C LEU A 27 19.23 -18.10 -12.69
N LEU A 28 18.75 -18.95 -13.60
CA LEU A 28 17.55 -19.77 -13.37
C LEU A 28 17.71 -20.74 -12.19
N ASP A 29 18.89 -21.31 -11.99
CA ASP A 29 19.14 -22.26 -10.90
C ASP A 29 19.25 -21.53 -9.57
N ALA A 30 19.87 -20.34 -9.55
CA ALA A 30 19.84 -19.44 -8.41
C ALA A 30 18.39 -19.11 -8.00
N ALA A 31 17.53 -18.74 -8.97
CA ALA A 31 16.11 -18.48 -8.73
C ALA A 31 15.40 -19.68 -8.08
N ARG A 32 15.56 -20.89 -8.65
CA ARG A 32 14.94 -22.13 -8.13
C ARG A 32 15.40 -22.50 -6.73
N SER A 33 16.71 -22.37 -6.45
CA SER A 33 17.26 -22.69 -5.12
C SER A 33 16.69 -21.79 -4.03
N LEU A 34 16.36 -20.54 -4.39
CA LEU A 34 15.68 -19.61 -3.52
C LEU A 34 14.17 -19.79 -3.56
N GLY A 35 13.61 -20.69 -4.36
CA GLY A 35 12.17 -20.89 -4.57
C GLY A 35 11.47 -19.70 -5.25
N VAL A 36 12.21 -18.88 -6.00
CA VAL A 36 11.66 -17.86 -6.90
C VAL A 36 11.13 -18.56 -8.14
N TYR A 37 9.84 -18.41 -8.41
CA TYR A 37 9.22 -19.05 -9.57
C TYR A 37 9.55 -18.25 -10.85
N VAL A 38 10.41 -18.82 -11.69
CA VAL A 38 10.67 -18.35 -13.05
C VAL A 38 10.34 -19.48 -14.02
N GLU A 39 9.35 -19.26 -14.87
CA GLU A 39 8.79 -20.30 -15.71
C GLU A 39 9.80 -20.75 -16.80
N SER A 40 10.07 -22.05 -16.89
CA SER A 40 11.04 -22.63 -17.84
C SER A 40 10.53 -23.91 -18.49
N VAL A 41 9.50 -23.77 -19.34
CA VAL A 41 8.88 -24.89 -20.08
C VAL A 41 9.79 -25.52 -21.13
N CYS A 42 10.78 -24.79 -21.65
CA CYS A 42 11.67 -25.29 -22.69
C CYS A 42 12.90 -26.04 -22.17
N GLY A 43 13.03 -26.23 -20.85
CA GLY A 43 14.19 -26.87 -20.22
C GLY A 43 15.49 -26.08 -20.42
N GLY A 44 15.41 -24.74 -20.43
CA GLY A 44 16.58 -23.88 -20.57
C GLY A 44 17.10 -23.64 -21.99
N ARG A 45 16.41 -24.12 -23.04
CA ARG A 45 16.83 -23.99 -24.45
C ARG A 45 16.69 -22.59 -25.06
N GLY A 46 16.16 -21.59 -24.34
CA GLY A 46 16.03 -20.22 -24.84
C GLY A 46 14.96 -20.00 -25.93
N ILE A 47 14.03 -20.94 -26.15
CA ILE A 47 13.05 -20.89 -27.26
C ILE A 47 11.63 -20.47 -26.86
N CYS A 48 11.29 -20.49 -25.57
CA CYS A 48 9.92 -20.18 -25.10
C CYS A 48 9.74 -18.71 -24.66
N GLY A 49 10.79 -18.09 -24.11
CA GLY A 49 10.75 -16.76 -23.51
C GLY A 49 9.87 -16.64 -22.26
N ARG A 50 9.59 -17.74 -21.54
CA ARG A 50 8.87 -17.67 -20.26
C ARG A 50 9.77 -17.26 -19.08
N CYS A 51 11.08 -17.41 -19.25
CA CYS A 51 12.11 -17.11 -18.23
C CYS A 51 12.67 -15.68 -18.35
N GLN A 52 11.83 -14.72 -18.75
CA GLN A 52 12.26 -13.34 -18.94
C GLN A 52 12.60 -12.68 -17.60
N ILE A 53 13.68 -11.92 -17.57
CA ILE A 53 14.14 -11.12 -16.43
C ILE A 53 14.69 -9.78 -16.92
N THR A 54 14.76 -8.80 -16.02
CA THR A 54 15.44 -7.52 -16.25
C THR A 54 16.45 -7.30 -15.13
N ILE A 55 17.58 -6.65 -15.42
CA ILE A 55 18.56 -6.27 -14.41
C ILE A 55 18.23 -4.86 -13.93
N SER A 56 17.99 -4.72 -12.62
CA SER A 56 17.84 -3.41 -12.00
C SER A 56 19.23 -2.84 -11.74
N GLU A 57 19.60 -1.78 -12.46
CA GLU A 57 20.93 -1.18 -12.39
C GLU A 57 20.99 -0.06 -11.34
N GLY A 58 22.16 0.14 -10.74
CA GLY A 58 22.44 1.19 -9.75
C GLY A 58 22.94 0.66 -8.41
N THR A 59 23.15 1.59 -7.48
CA THR A 59 23.57 1.27 -6.11
C THR A 59 22.34 1.10 -5.21
N PHE A 60 22.25 -0.05 -4.53
CA PHE A 60 21.15 -0.45 -3.66
C PHE A 60 21.63 -0.52 -2.20
N THR A 61 21.32 0.51 -1.41
CA THR A 61 21.82 0.66 -0.02
C THR A 61 21.28 -0.41 0.93
N LYS A 62 19.98 -0.74 0.84
CA LYS A 62 19.33 -1.75 1.70
C LYS A 62 19.96 -3.13 1.50
N GLU A 63 20.28 -3.47 0.26
CA GLU A 63 20.91 -4.74 -0.12
C GLU A 63 22.43 -4.70 0.03
N ASN A 64 23.02 -3.53 0.27
CA ASN A 64 24.47 -3.30 0.33
C ASN A 64 25.20 -3.86 -0.91
N LEU A 65 24.71 -3.53 -2.11
CA LEU A 65 25.31 -3.99 -3.37
C LEU A 65 25.13 -2.98 -4.51
N THR A 66 25.98 -3.08 -5.54
CA THR A 66 25.83 -2.33 -6.80
C THR A 66 25.57 -3.32 -7.93
N SER A 67 24.46 -3.12 -8.62
CA SER A 67 24.00 -3.98 -9.71
C SER A 67 24.21 -3.27 -11.05
N ALA A 68 24.73 -4.00 -12.03
CA ALA A 68 24.97 -3.51 -13.38
C ALA A 68 24.67 -4.63 -14.37
N ALA A 69 24.25 -4.28 -15.60
CA ALA A 69 24.00 -5.29 -16.64
C ALA A 69 25.24 -6.16 -16.93
N GLU A 70 26.43 -5.60 -16.74
CA GLU A 70 27.74 -6.25 -16.88
C GLU A 70 28.00 -7.36 -15.85
N ASN A 71 27.27 -7.35 -14.72
CA ASN A 71 27.33 -8.40 -13.70
C ASN A 71 26.54 -9.65 -14.12
N LEU A 72 25.88 -9.63 -15.28
CA LEU A 72 25.25 -10.77 -15.92
C LEU A 72 25.98 -11.12 -17.23
N GLU A 73 26.15 -12.41 -17.52
CA GLU A 73 26.70 -12.87 -18.79
C GLU A 73 25.96 -12.25 -19.99
N GLY A 74 26.71 -11.87 -21.03
CA GLY A 74 26.17 -11.26 -22.25
C GLY A 74 25.14 -12.14 -22.97
N ALA A 75 24.40 -11.55 -23.91
CA ALA A 75 23.37 -12.27 -24.66
C ALA A 75 23.97 -13.45 -25.43
N THR A 76 23.41 -14.64 -25.24
CA THR A 76 23.83 -15.83 -26.00
C THR A 76 23.25 -15.81 -27.41
N GLU A 77 23.75 -16.68 -28.30
CA GLU A 77 23.18 -16.87 -29.63
C GLU A 77 21.71 -17.27 -29.59
N ALA A 78 21.32 -18.13 -28.63
CA ALA A 78 19.94 -18.56 -28.47
C ALA A 78 19.02 -17.40 -28.06
N GLU A 79 19.51 -16.52 -27.17
CA GLU A 79 18.77 -15.33 -26.76
C GLU A 79 18.65 -14.31 -27.92
N THR A 80 19.74 -14.07 -28.65
CA THR A 80 19.77 -13.19 -29.83
C THR A 80 18.80 -13.69 -30.91
N ARG A 81 18.78 -15.00 -31.14
CA ARG A 81 17.84 -15.66 -32.06
C ARG A 81 16.40 -15.50 -31.60
N TYR A 82 16.12 -15.65 -30.31
CA TYR A 82 14.79 -15.42 -29.76
C TYR A 82 14.35 -13.97 -29.95
N ALA A 83 15.21 -13.00 -29.62
CA ALA A 83 14.94 -11.57 -29.77
C ALA A 83 14.56 -11.21 -31.21
N THR A 84 15.30 -11.74 -32.19
CA THR A 84 15.04 -11.53 -33.62
C THR A 84 13.70 -12.13 -34.07
N LEU A 85 13.37 -13.34 -33.61
CA LEU A 85 12.20 -14.08 -34.09
C LEU A 85 10.90 -13.71 -33.36
N ARG A 86 10.97 -13.35 -32.07
CA ARG A 86 9.80 -13.21 -31.19
C ARG A 86 9.73 -11.88 -30.45
N LYS A 87 10.57 -10.90 -30.80
CA LYS A 87 10.59 -9.54 -30.24
C LYS A 87 10.73 -9.53 -28.71
N LEU A 88 11.93 -9.83 -28.24
CA LEU A 88 12.30 -9.61 -26.83
C LEU A 88 12.52 -8.10 -26.61
N PRO A 89 11.90 -7.48 -25.59
CA PRO A 89 12.19 -6.10 -25.22
C PRO A 89 13.69 -5.89 -24.93
N ALA A 90 14.22 -4.72 -25.29
CA ALA A 90 15.66 -4.44 -25.22
C ALA A 90 16.24 -4.51 -23.79
N ASP A 91 15.40 -4.29 -22.78
CA ASP A 91 15.71 -4.35 -21.35
C ASP A 91 15.50 -5.74 -20.74
N ARG A 92 15.07 -6.74 -21.53
CA ARG A 92 14.80 -8.10 -21.06
C ARG A 92 15.87 -9.09 -21.53
N ARG A 93 16.19 -10.02 -20.65
CA ARG A 93 17.12 -11.15 -20.84
C ARG A 93 16.41 -12.46 -20.54
N LEU A 94 16.98 -13.60 -20.93
CA LEU A 94 16.46 -14.92 -20.57
C LEU A 94 17.30 -15.52 -19.43
N SER A 95 16.72 -15.67 -18.23
CA SER A 95 17.46 -16.17 -17.05
C SER A 95 18.05 -17.57 -17.24
N CYS A 96 17.47 -18.37 -18.14
CA CYS A 96 17.97 -19.70 -18.46
C CYS A 96 19.18 -19.71 -19.40
N GLN A 97 19.54 -18.55 -19.97
CA GLN A 97 20.67 -18.36 -20.88
C GLN A 97 21.76 -17.47 -20.28
N ALA A 98 21.62 -17.06 -19.03
CA ALA A 98 22.50 -16.11 -18.39
C ALA A 98 23.13 -16.68 -17.11
N LYS A 99 24.43 -16.42 -16.93
CA LYS A 99 25.17 -16.73 -15.71
C LYS A 99 25.51 -15.48 -14.92
N ILE A 100 25.65 -15.66 -13.61
CA ILE A 100 26.00 -14.60 -12.67
C ILE A 100 27.51 -14.31 -12.75
N LEU A 101 27.89 -13.05 -13.00
CA LEU A 101 29.29 -12.59 -13.06
C LEU A 101 29.66 -11.67 -11.87
N GLY A 102 28.68 -11.05 -11.24
CA GLY A 102 28.83 -10.17 -10.09
C GLY A 102 27.52 -9.99 -9.34
N ASP A 103 27.49 -9.03 -8.41
CA ASP A 103 26.30 -8.76 -7.61
C ASP A 103 25.15 -8.23 -8.48
N LEU A 104 23.94 -8.74 -8.26
CA LEU A 104 22.79 -8.46 -9.11
C LEU A 104 21.52 -8.24 -8.32
N VAL A 105 20.76 -7.21 -8.72
CA VAL A 105 19.33 -7.11 -8.46
C VAL A 105 18.59 -7.48 -9.74
N VAL A 106 17.75 -8.52 -9.66
CA VAL A 106 17.03 -9.10 -10.79
C VAL A 106 15.54 -8.87 -10.61
N ASP A 107 14.93 -8.14 -11.53
CA ASP A 107 13.47 -7.98 -11.63
C ASP A 107 12.88 -9.13 -12.45
N VAL A 108 11.94 -9.87 -11.86
CA VAL A 108 11.17 -10.92 -12.51
C VAL A 108 9.80 -10.33 -12.89
N PRO A 109 9.55 -10.04 -14.19
CA PRO A 109 8.34 -9.37 -14.62
C PRO A 109 7.06 -10.09 -14.21
N THR A 110 6.05 -9.34 -13.81
CA THR A 110 4.76 -9.89 -13.34
C THR A 110 4.00 -10.67 -14.41
N ASP A 111 4.23 -10.40 -15.71
CA ASP A 111 3.66 -11.18 -16.82
C ASP A 111 4.29 -12.59 -16.95
N ALA A 112 5.45 -12.82 -16.34
CA ALA A 112 6.11 -14.12 -16.23
C ALA A 112 5.75 -14.88 -14.93
N GLN A 113 4.97 -14.27 -14.02
CA GLN A 113 4.53 -14.87 -12.76
C GLN A 113 3.09 -15.41 -12.89
N THR A 114 2.90 -16.71 -12.70
CA THR A 114 1.59 -17.38 -12.73
C THR A 114 0.68 -17.02 -11.54
N ASN A 115 1.27 -16.64 -10.41
CA ASN A 115 0.55 -16.17 -9.23
C ASN A 115 0.20 -14.69 -9.35
N ARG A 116 -0.77 -14.37 -10.22
CA ARG A 116 -1.35 -13.01 -10.26
C ARG A 116 -1.85 -12.67 -8.87
N GLN A 117 -1.23 -11.66 -8.25
CA GLN A 117 -1.79 -11.04 -7.06
C GLN A 117 -3.24 -10.65 -7.38
N VAL A 118 -4.18 -11.25 -6.65
CA VAL A 118 -5.58 -10.90 -6.76
C VAL A 118 -5.75 -9.56 -6.04
N VAL A 119 -5.47 -8.46 -6.75
CA VAL A 119 -5.73 -7.11 -6.25
C VAL A 119 -7.25 -6.89 -6.30
N ARG A 120 -7.95 -7.37 -5.26
CA ARG A 120 -9.37 -7.12 -5.05
C ARG A 120 -9.55 -6.03 -4.00
N LYS A 121 -9.17 -4.79 -4.34
CA LYS A 121 -9.73 -3.62 -3.66
C LYS A 121 -11.11 -3.36 -4.25
N ARG A 122 -12.13 -4.11 -3.80
CA ARG A 122 -13.53 -3.82 -4.19
C ARG A 122 -13.86 -2.42 -3.64
N ALA A 123 -14.40 -1.55 -4.49
CA ALA A 123 -14.94 -0.28 -4.03
C ALA A 123 -16.14 -0.58 -3.13
N GLU A 124 -16.13 -0.08 -1.90
CA GLU A 124 -17.33 -0.10 -1.07
C GLU A 124 -18.42 0.74 -1.73
N ALA A 125 -19.66 0.24 -1.65
CA ALA A 125 -20.83 0.89 -2.22
C ALA A 125 -21.28 2.07 -1.36
N ARG A 126 -20.43 3.08 -1.20
CA ARG A 126 -20.84 4.37 -0.66
C ARG A 126 -21.51 5.18 -1.77
N ASN A 127 -22.75 5.58 -1.53
CA ASN A 127 -23.43 6.52 -2.43
C ASN A 127 -22.80 7.90 -2.26
N ILE A 128 -22.26 8.45 -3.34
CA ILE A 128 -21.60 9.76 -3.36
C ILE A 128 -22.46 10.65 -4.24
N GLU A 129 -22.98 11.73 -3.68
CA GLU A 129 -23.72 12.73 -4.44
C GLU A 129 -22.80 13.38 -5.48
N ALA A 130 -23.24 13.39 -6.74
CA ALA A 130 -22.46 13.89 -7.85
C ALA A 130 -22.56 15.42 -7.94
N ASP A 131 -21.45 16.10 -7.69
CA ASP A 131 -21.19 17.52 -7.98
C ASP A 131 -19.77 17.62 -8.55
N SER A 132 -19.56 16.94 -9.69
CA SER A 132 -18.25 16.83 -10.32
C SER A 132 -17.76 18.20 -10.79
N ALA A 133 -16.43 18.38 -10.83
CA ALA A 133 -15.81 19.55 -11.46
C ALA A 133 -16.08 19.62 -12.97
N ILE A 134 -16.60 18.55 -13.60
CA ILE A 134 -16.95 18.52 -15.01
C ILE A 134 -18.48 18.55 -15.19
N SER A 135 -18.95 19.51 -15.98
CA SER A 135 -20.34 19.57 -16.45
C SER A 135 -20.43 19.42 -17.96
N LEU A 136 -21.48 18.74 -18.44
CA LEU A 136 -21.79 18.62 -19.87
C LEU A 136 -22.91 19.58 -20.25
N VAL A 137 -22.68 20.35 -21.30
CA VAL A 137 -23.62 21.39 -21.77
C VAL A 137 -23.83 21.25 -23.27
N SER A 138 -25.00 20.77 -23.68
CA SER A 138 -25.38 20.74 -25.10
C SER A 138 -25.92 22.09 -25.55
N VAL A 139 -25.39 22.68 -26.63
CA VAL A 139 -25.83 23.97 -27.17
C VAL A 139 -26.03 23.90 -28.67
N ALA A 140 -27.02 24.65 -29.16
CA ALA A 140 -27.12 25.02 -30.56
C ALA A 140 -26.43 26.37 -30.73
N ILE A 141 -25.58 26.47 -31.75
CA ILE A 141 -24.80 27.66 -32.07
C ILE A 141 -25.38 28.23 -33.36
N ALA A 142 -25.42 29.56 -33.47
CA ALA A 142 -25.81 30.19 -34.73
C ALA A 142 -24.92 29.70 -35.88
N GLU A 143 -25.34 29.88 -37.13
CA GLU A 143 -24.45 29.70 -38.28
C GLU A 143 -23.58 30.95 -38.48
N PRO A 144 -22.41 30.85 -39.15
CA PRO A 144 -21.64 32.03 -39.51
C PRO A 144 -22.49 32.96 -40.39
N ASP A 145 -22.47 34.24 -40.08
CA ASP A 145 -23.27 35.26 -40.76
C ASP A 145 -22.36 36.36 -41.32
N MET A 146 -22.69 36.82 -42.53
CA MET A 146 -21.98 37.91 -43.21
C MET A 146 -22.31 39.28 -42.61
N GLU A 147 -23.51 39.44 -42.02
CA GLU A 147 -23.92 40.71 -41.38
C GLU A 147 -23.32 40.86 -39.97
N THR A 148 -23.12 39.75 -39.26
CA THR A 148 -22.44 39.68 -37.96
C THR A 148 -21.20 38.76 -37.98
N PRO A 149 -20.09 39.18 -38.61
CA PRO A 149 -18.91 38.33 -38.79
C PRO A 149 -18.15 38.10 -37.48
N ARG A 150 -18.49 37.02 -36.78
CA ARG A 150 -17.85 36.57 -35.53
C ARG A 150 -17.13 35.23 -35.70
N GLY A 151 -16.05 35.03 -34.93
CA GLY A 151 -15.30 33.78 -34.93
C GLY A 151 -16.10 32.61 -34.36
N ASP A 152 -15.83 31.38 -34.82
CA ASP A 152 -16.51 30.16 -34.33
C ASP A 152 -16.32 29.96 -32.81
N VAL A 153 -15.16 30.36 -32.29
CA VAL A 153 -14.82 30.32 -30.86
C VAL A 153 -15.68 31.33 -30.07
N ASP A 154 -15.83 32.54 -30.58
CA ASP A 154 -16.63 33.59 -29.93
C ASP A 154 -18.11 33.19 -29.87
N ARG A 155 -18.64 32.70 -31.00
CA ARG A 155 -20.04 32.24 -31.10
C ARG A 155 -20.32 31.04 -30.19
N LEU A 156 -19.37 30.09 -30.10
CA LEU A 156 -19.44 28.98 -29.14
C LEU A 156 -19.45 29.49 -27.70
N ARG A 157 -18.53 30.40 -27.36
CA ARG A 157 -18.43 30.98 -26.02
C ARG A 157 -19.71 31.73 -25.64
N GLU A 158 -20.23 32.57 -26.52
CA GLU A 158 -21.49 33.31 -26.32
C GLU A 158 -22.66 32.37 -26.07
N ALA A 159 -22.80 31.30 -26.87
CA ALA A 159 -23.86 30.30 -26.69
C ALA A 159 -23.75 29.55 -25.35
N LEU A 160 -22.52 29.20 -24.94
CA LEU A 160 -22.27 28.55 -23.66
C LEU A 160 -22.56 29.49 -22.49
N ILE A 161 -22.07 30.74 -22.52
CA ILE A 161 -22.34 31.76 -21.49
C ILE A 161 -23.84 32.00 -21.35
N ALA A 162 -24.56 32.16 -22.46
CA ALA A 162 -26.00 32.37 -22.44
C ALA A 162 -26.76 31.19 -21.81
N LYS A 163 -26.25 29.96 -21.98
CA LYS A 163 -26.88 28.76 -21.42
C LYS A 163 -26.50 28.50 -19.96
N THR A 164 -25.26 28.76 -19.55
CA THR A 164 -24.74 28.40 -18.23
C THR A 164 -24.70 29.57 -17.23
N GLY A 165 -24.70 30.80 -17.71
CA GLY A 165 -24.47 32.01 -16.90
C GLY A 165 -23.02 32.25 -16.50
N ILE A 166 -22.07 31.43 -16.99
CA ILE A 166 -20.65 31.50 -16.61
C ILE A 166 -19.93 32.59 -17.42
N ALA A 167 -20.00 33.85 -16.99
CA ALA A 167 -19.47 34.99 -17.75
C ALA A 167 -17.96 34.88 -18.09
N ASP A 168 -17.15 34.40 -17.15
CA ASP A 168 -15.69 34.31 -17.30
C ASP A 168 -15.23 32.98 -17.92
N LEU A 169 -16.08 32.31 -18.69
CA LEU A 169 -15.74 31.05 -19.36
C LEU A 169 -14.53 31.24 -20.30
N THR A 170 -13.47 30.49 -20.03
CA THR A 170 -12.28 30.39 -20.87
C THR A 170 -12.31 29.12 -21.72
N ILE A 171 -11.42 29.01 -22.70
CA ILE A 171 -11.32 27.84 -23.59
C ILE A 171 -9.89 27.32 -23.52
N ASP A 172 -9.73 26.01 -23.25
CA ASP A 172 -8.41 25.39 -23.28
C ASP A 172 -7.84 25.49 -24.70
N PRO A 173 -6.61 26.05 -24.88
CA PRO A 173 -6.04 26.28 -26.20
C PRO A 173 -5.97 25.02 -27.08
N ILE A 174 -5.96 23.82 -26.48
CA ILE A 174 -5.96 22.55 -27.21
C ILE A 174 -7.19 22.37 -28.10
N LEU A 175 -8.30 23.03 -27.79
CA LEU A 175 -9.54 22.92 -28.57
C LEU A 175 -9.56 23.83 -29.79
N LEU A 176 -8.77 24.91 -29.82
CA LEU A 176 -8.84 25.93 -30.87
C LEU A 176 -8.67 25.36 -32.28
N THR A 177 -7.85 24.32 -32.43
CA THR A 177 -7.58 23.65 -33.71
C THR A 177 -8.73 22.78 -34.22
N SER A 178 -9.68 22.41 -33.35
CA SER A 178 -10.77 21.49 -33.69
C SER A 178 -12.17 22.12 -33.68
N VAL A 179 -12.35 23.29 -33.06
CA VAL A 179 -13.67 23.95 -32.91
C VAL A 179 -14.42 24.00 -34.24
N GLN A 180 -13.83 24.56 -35.31
CA GLN A 180 -14.52 24.74 -36.60
C GLN A 180 -15.04 23.44 -37.21
N THR A 181 -14.20 22.40 -37.17
CA THR A 181 -14.53 21.06 -37.69
C THR A 181 -15.62 20.42 -36.87
N THR A 182 -15.54 20.53 -35.54
CA THR A 182 -16.52 19.97 -34.60
C THR A 182 -17.89 20.63 -34.76
N LEU A 183 -17.94 21.97 -34.84
CA LEU A 183 -19.20 22.69 -35.02
C LEU A 183 -19.93 22.27 -36.30
N ARG A 184 -19.20 22.21 -37.42
CA ARG A 184 -19.77 21.83 -38.73
C ARG A 184 -20.24 20.37 -38.74
N LYS A 185 -19.43 19.45 -38.20
CA LYS A 185 -19.80 18.02 -38.11
C LYS A 185 -21.07 17.80 -37.27
N GLY A 186 -21.28 18.64 -36.26
CA GLY A 186 -22.48 18.62 -35.42
C GLY A 186 -23.69 19.35 -36.01
N ASN A 187 -23.62 19.89 -37.23
CA ASN A 187 -24.63 20.79 -37.79
C ASN A 187 -24.99 21.92 -36.80
N TRP A 188 -23.94 22.53 -36.22
CA TRP A 188 -24.02 23.59 -35.22
C TRP A 188 -24.69 23.19 -33.90
N GLN A 189 -24.91 21.90 -33.67
CA GLN A 189 -25.26 21.33 -32.37
C GLN A 189 -24.07 20.57 -31.79
N VAL A 190 -23.69 20.92 -30.57
CA VAL A 190 -22.51 20.35 -29.90
C VAL A 190 -22.76 20.13 -28.42
N THR A 191 -22.05 19.18 -27.82
CA THR A 191 -21.92 19.06 -26.37
C THR A 191 -20.53 19.52 -25.96
N ALA A 192 -20.48 20.46 -25.03
CA ALA A 192 -19.28 20.98 -24.40
C ALA A 192 -19.07 20.36 -23.02
N ALA A 193 -17.83 20.06 -22.65
CA ALA A 193 -17.45 19.79 -21.26
C ALA A 193 -16.76 21.01 -20.65
N ILE A 194 -17.31 21.53 -19.56
CA ILE A 194 -16.76 22.66 -18.82
C ILE A 194 -16.19 22.13 -17.50
N HIS A 195 -14.91 22.43 -17.26
CA HIS A 195 -14.27 22.24 -15.96
C HIS A 195 -14.47 23.48 -15.10
N GLU A 196 -15.04 23.32 -13.91
CA GLU A 196 -15.28 24.36 -12.93
C GLU A 196 -14.91 23.86 -11.52
N ASP A 197 -13.85 24.42 -10.95
CA ASP A 197 -13.44 24.16 -9.58
C ASP A 197 -12.81 25.43 -8.97
N ARG A 198 -12.80 25.54 -7.64
CA ARG A 198 -12.34 26.74 -6.94
C ARG A 198 -10.87 27.01 -7.22
N GLY A 199 -10.53 28.26 -7.48
CA GLY A 199 -9.15 28.71 -7.74
C GLY A 199 -8.71 28.61 -9.20
N VAL A 200 -9.57 28.09 -10.09
CA VAL A 200 -9.34 28.04 -11.53
C VAL A 200 -10.53 28.69 -12.24
N LEU A 201 -10.27 29.44 -13.32
CA LEU A 201 -11.34 29.96 -14.15
C LEU A 201 -12.11 28.81 -14.80
N PRO A 202 -13.45 28.89 -14.88
CA PRO A 202 -14.23 27.93 -15.65
C PRO A 202 -13.67 27.80 -17.06
N THR A 203 -13.40 26.58 -17.50
CA THR A 203 -12.67 26.32 -18.74
C THR A 203 -13.39 25.27 -19.57
N LEU A 204 -13.66 25.56 -20.83
CA LEU A 204 -14.07 24.55 -21.81
C LEU A 204 -12.89 23.62 -22.08
N VAL A 205 -13.03 22.34 -21.70
CA VAL A 205 -11.95 21.33 -21.78
C VAL A 205 -12.15 20.27 -22.86
N ALA A 206 -13.38 20.06 -23.32
CA ALA A 206 -13.66 19.18 -24.45
C ALA A 206 -14.94 19.57 -25.20
N LEU A 207 -15.05 19.14 -26.46
CA LEU A 207 -16.14 19.47 -27.35
C LEU A 207 -16.44 18.30 -28.30
N TRP A 208 -17.70 17.90 -28.42
CA TRP A 208 -18.16 16.84 -29.32
C TRP A 208 -19.25 17.34 -30.28
N PRO A 209 -19.32 16.82 -31.51
CA PRO A 209 -20.45 17.06 -32.40
C PRO A 209 -21.69 16.32 -31.89
N GLY A 210 -22.84 16.98 -31.85
CA GLY A 210 -24.09 16.40 -31.35
C GLY A 210 -24.05 16.10 -29.85
N GLU A 211 -24.82 15.09 -29.42
CA GLU A 211 -24.94 14.71 -28.01
C GLU A 211 -23.79 13.83 -27.52
N LYS A 212 -23.23 14.15 -26.36
CA LYS A 212 -22.33 13.29 -25.59
C LYS A 212 -23.05 12.76 -24.35
N PRO A 213 -23.45 11.48 -24.31
CA PRO A 213 -24.31 10.97 -23.24
C PRO A 213 -23.55 10.74 -21.93
N ALA A 214 -22.26 10.40 -22.00
CA ALA A 214 -21.45 10.09 -20.83
C ALA A 214 -19.99 10.48 -20.98
N VAL A 215 -19.41 10.88 -19.85
CA VAL A 215 -17.97 11.11 -19.65
C VAL A 215 -17.57 10.55 -18.28
N TYR A 216 -16.28 10.28 -18.14
CA TYR A 216 -15.74 9.56 -17.00
C TYR A 216 -14.67 10.35 -16.27
N GLY A 217 -14.42 9.93 -15.04
CA GLY A 217 -13.28 10.36 -14.24
C GLY A 217 -12.59 9.18 -13.59
N LEU A 218 -11.35 9.40 -13.18
CA LEU A 218 -10.47 8.37 -12.63
C LEU A 218 -10.09 8.69 -11.18
N ALA A 219 -10.38 7.81 -10.22
CA ALA A 219 -9.88 7.94 -8.85
C ALA A 219 -8.76 6.91 -8.63
N VAL A 220 -7.58 7.36 -8.23
CA VAL A 220 -6.38 6.52 -8.12
C VAL A 220 -5.75 6.65 -6.75
N ASP A 221 -5.50 5.50 -6.13
CA ASP A 221 -4.72 5.33 -4.91
C ASP A 221 -3.36 4.72 -5.28
N ILE A 222 -2.31 5.53 -5.14
CA ILE A 222 -0.92 5.16 -5.44
C ILE A 222 -0.26 4.64 -4.16
N GLY A 223 -0.46 3.36 -3.87
CA GLY A 223 0.25 2.68 -2.80
C GLY A 223 1.69 2.33 -3.17
N SER A 224 2.53 2.14 -2.15
CA SER A 224 3.92 1.70 -2.31
C SER A 224 4.01 0.35 -3.03
N THR A 225 3.14 -0.59 -2.70
CA THR A 225 3.11 -1.95 -3.27
C THR A 225 2.03 -2.10 -4.35
N THR A 226 0.91 -1.39 -4.25
CA THR A 226 -0.26 -1.59 -5.11
C THR A 226 -0.82 -0.25 -5.54
N ILE A 227 -1.08 -0.11 -6.84
CA ILE A 227 -1.82 1.01 -7.40
C ILE A 227 -3.23 0.52 -7.70
N ALA A 228 -4.23 1.21 -7.19
CA ALA A 228 -5.64 0.91 -7.44
C ALA A 228 -6.34 2.08 -8.12
N ALA A 229 -7.16 1.78 -9.13
CA ALA A 229 -7.83 2.78 -9.93
C ALA A 229 -9.31 2.42 -10.14
N HIS A 230 -10.17 3.43 -10.05
CA HIS A 230 -11.62 3.34 -10.19
C HIS A 230 -12.09 4.31 -11.27
N LEU A 231 -12.71 3.77 -12.32
CA LEU A 231 -13.34 4.57 -13.36
C LEU A 231 -14.79 4.86 -12.95
N CYS A 232 -15.16 6.14 -12.89
CA CYS A 232 -16.48 6.58 -12.45
C CYS A 232 -17.16 7.40 -13.54
N ASN A 233 -18.47 7.21 -13.73
CA ASN A 233 -19.28 8.11 -14.56
C ASN A 233 -19.51 9.42 -13.79
N LEU A 234 -19.12 10.55 -14.38
CA LEU A 234 -19.15 11.85 -13.69
C LEU A 234 -20.55 12.44 -13.54
N GLN A 235 -21.53 12.01 -14.33
CA GLN A 235 -22.89 12.54 -14.26
C GLN A 235 -23.73 11.85 -13.18
N ASN A 236 -23.51 10.55 -12.95
CA ASN A 236 -24.32 9.77 -12.01
C ASN A 236 -23.53 9.21 -10.81
N GLY A 237 -22.23 9.45 -10.74
CA GLY A 237 -21.37 9.05 -9.62
C GLY A 237 -21.06 7.55 -9.53
N ARG A 238 -21.57 6.72 -10.45
CA ARG A 238 -21.37 5.26 -10.39
C ARG A 238 -19.96 4.89 -10.80
N THR A 239 -19.32 4.02 -10.00
CA THR A 239 -18.12 3.30 -10.43
C THR A 239 -18.49 2.29 -11.50
N VAL A 240 -17.93 2.43 -12.69
CA VAL A 240 -18.23 1.58 -13.86
C VAL A 240 -17.19 0.49 -14.07
N SER A 241 -15.95 0.70 -13.64
CA SER A 241 -14.90 -0.32 -13.63
C SER A 241 -13.88 -0.06 -12.51
N SER A 242 -13.16 -1.10 -12.09
CA SER A 242 -12.10 -1.01 -11.08
C SER A 242 -11.01 -2.03 -11.36
N ALA A 243 -9.75 -1.61 -11.20
CA ALA A 243 -8.60 -2.45 -11.44
C ALA A 243 -7.46 -2.04 -10.50
N GLY A 244 -6.54 -2.97 -10.25
CA GLY A 244 -5.31 -2.67 -9.58
C GLY A 244 -4.14 -3.43 -10.18
N THR A 245 -2.94 -2.94 -9.90
CA THR A 245 -1.67 -3.54 -10.33
C THR A 245 -0.63 -3.41 -9.22
N SER A 246 0.35 -4.31 -9.20
CA SER A 246 1.54 -4.11 -8.39
C SER A 246 2.28 -2.86 -8.86
N ASN A 247 2.81 -2.08 -7.93
CA ASN A 247 3.56 -0.87 -8.23
C ASN A 247 4.94 -1.27 -8.81
N PRO A 248 5.25 -0.95 -10.08
CA PRO A 248 6.48 -1.39 -10.73
C PRO A 248 7.74 -0.75 -10.13
N GLN A 249 7.60 0.27 -9.29
CA GLN A 249 8.72 0.90 -8.59
C GLN A 249 9.39 -0.02 -7.56
N ILE A 250 8.77 -1.17 -7.24
CA ILE A 250 9.37 -2.21 -6.38
C ILE A 250 10.78 -2.64 -6.87
N ARG A 251 11.04 -2.53 -8.18
CA ARG A 251 12.33 -2.85 -8.79
C ARG A 251 13.48 -1.90 -8.38
N PHE A 252 13.13 -0.71 -7.91
CA PHE A 252 14.08 0.33 -7.47
C PHE A 252 14.20 0.37 -5.94
N GLY A 253 13.29 -0.29 -5.23
CA GLY A 253 13.23 -0.33 -3.77
C GLY A 253 11.95 -1.01 -3.30
N GLU A 254 12.10 -2.00 -2.43
CA GLU A 254 10.99 -2.80 -1.91
C GLU A 254 10.02 -1.98 -1.04
N ASP A 255 10.55 -0.97 -0.35
CA ASP A 255 9.83 -0.08 0.56
C ASP A 255 10.07 1.40 0.19
N LEU A 256 9.42 2.31 0.90
CA LEU A 256 9.51 3.75 0.62
C LEU A 256 10.94 4.27 0.82
N MET A 257 11.59 3.90 1.92
CA MET A 257 12.92 4.41 2.26
C MET A 257 14.00 3.92 1.30
N SER A 258 13.94 2.67 0.87
CA SER A 258 14.84 2.13 -0.15
C SER A 258 14.68 2.84 -1.49
N ARG A 259 13.46 3.26 -1.87
CA ARG A 259 13.27 4.11 -3.07
C ARG A 259 13.89 5.50 -2.90
N VAL A 260 13.73 6.11 -1.73
CA VAL A 260 14.34 7.40 -1.41
C VAL A 260 15.87 7.29 -1.47
N SER A 261 16.45 6.27 -0.82
CA SER A 261 17.90 6.00 -0.88
C SER A 261 18.36 5.67 -2.29
N TYR A 262 17.57 4.97 -3.10
CA TYR A 262 17.91 4.68 -4.48
C TYR A 262 18.00 5.97 -5.31
N VAL A 263 17.06 6.91 -5.15
CA VAL A 263 17.16 8.23 -5.81
C VAL A 263 18.36 9.01 -5.29
N GLN A 264 18.61 8.99 -3.98
CA GLN A 264 19.77 9.66 -3.38
C GLN A 264 21.10 9.16 -3.95
N MET A 265 21.24 7.84 -4.12
CA MET A 265 22.45 7.22 -4.66
C MET A 265 22.54 7.29 -6.18
N ASN A 266 21.39 7.41 -6.85
CA ASN A 266 21.29 7.44 -8.31
C ASN A 266 20.42 8.64 -8.77
N PRO A 267 20.82 9.90 -8.58
CA PRO A 267 19.94 11.06 -8.83
C PRO A 267 19.41 11.15 -10.27
N SER A 268 20.20 10.67 -11.25
CA SER A 268 19.80 10.61 -12.66
C SER A 268 18.67 9.61 -12.96
N LYS A 269 18.29 8.77 -11.99
CA LYS A 269 17.25 7.75 -12.10
C LYS A 269 15.87 8.16 -11.59
N LEU A 270 15.72 9.36 -11.01
CA LEU A 270 14.40 9.89 -10.62
C LEU A 270 13.37 9.87 -11.77
N PRO A 271 13.72 10.24 -13.03
CA PRO A 271 12.78 10.14 -14.16
C PRO A 271 12.30 8.71 -14.42
N ASP A 272 13.13 7.70 -14.17
CA ASP A 272 12.78 6.28 -14.38
C ASP A 272 11.70 5.84 -13.37
N LEU A 273 11.81 6.25 -12.10
CA LEU A 273 10.78 5.97 -11.07
C LEU A 273 9.46 6.69 -11.38
N THR A 274 9.55 7.94 -11.83
CA THR A 274 8.39 8.77 -12.23
C THR A 274 7.66 8.17 -13.42
N LYS A 275 8.42 7.77 -14.44
CA LYS A 275 7.91 7.10 -15.63
C LYS A 275 7.26 5.77 -15.27
N ALA A 276 7.88 4.96 -14.42
CA ALA A 276 7.35 3.64 -14.03
C ALA A 276 5.95 3.73 -13.41
N VAL A 277 5.70 4.67 -12.50
CA VAL A 277 4.37 4.84 -11.88
C VAL A 277 3.34 5.38 -12.87
N ARG A 278 3.71 6.36 -13.71
CA ARG A 278 2.82 6.95 -14.73
C ARG A 278 2.44 5.94 -15.82
N ASP A 279 3.39 5.12 -16.28
CA ASP A 279 3.13 4.05 -17.24
C ASP A 279 2.17 2.99 -16.68
N ALA A 280 2.32 2.62 -15.40
CA ALA A 280 1.40 1.71 -14.74
C ALA A 280 -0.03 2.29 -14.67
N ILE A 281 -0.15 3.58 -14.38
CA ILE A 281 -1.44 4.30 -14.39
C ILE A 281 -2.03 4.33 -15.82
N ASN A 282 -1.22 4.62 -16.85
CA ASN A 282 -1.67 4.59 -18.26
C ASN A 282 -2.13 3.20 -18.70
N ALA A 283 -1.46 2.13 -18.24
CA ALA A 283 -1.90 0.76 -18.49
C ALA A 283 -3.25 0.45 -17.80
N LEU A 284 -3.44 0.91 -16.55
CA LEU A 284 -4.71 0.81 -15.84
C LEU A 284 -5.82 1.59 -16.55
N ILE A 285 -5.55 2.80 -17.02
CA ILE A 285 -6.49 3.62 -17.81
C ILE A 285 -6.97 2.84 -19.03
N GLY A 286 -6.03 2.32 -19.83
CA GLY A 286 -6.36 1.56 -21.04
C GLY A 286 -7.25 0.34 -20.76
N LYS A 287 -6.96 -0.39 -19.68
CA LYS A 287 -7.79 -1.52 -19.23
C LYS A 287 -9.19 -1.06 -18.82
N LEU A 288 -9.28 -0.11 -17.89
CA LEU A 288 -10.55 0.34 -17.30
C LEU A 288 -11.52 0.91 -18.34
N VAL A 289 -11.00 1.71 -19.26
CA VAL A 289 -11.75 2.30 -20.36
C VAL A 289 -12.19 1.23 -21.36
N GLY A 290 -11.30 0.27 -21.67
CA GLY A 290 -11.61 -0.88 -22.52
C GLY A 290 -12.72 -1.78 -21.95
N ASP A 291 -12.73 -2.01 -20.64
CA ASP A 291 -13.74 -2.84 -19.95
C ASP A 291 -15.18 -2.30 -20.14
N VAL A 292 -15.33 -0.99 -20.39
CA VAL A 292 -16.64 -0.32 -20.55
C VAL A 292 -16.90 0.17 -21.98
N GLY A 293 -16.01 -0.13 -22.92
CA GLY A 293 -16.12 0.32 -24.33
C GLY A 293 -16.06 1.83 -24.52
N ALA A 294 -15.41 2.56 -23.61
CA ALA A 294 -15.18 3.99 -23.72
C ALA A 294 -13.87 4.29 -24.46
N GLU A 295 -13.60 5.57 -24.74
CA GLU A 295 -12.29 6.04 -25.23
C GLU A 295 -11.52 6.76 -24.11
N ARG A 296 -10.19 6.82 -24.23
CA ARG A 296 -9.34 7.58 -23.27
C ARG A 296 -9.70 9.06 -23.24
N SER A 297 -10.13 9.59 -24.39
CA SER A 297 -10.67 10.94 -24.59
C SER A 297 -11.99 11.19 -23.85
N ASP A 298 -12.65 10.16 -23.33
CA ASP A 298 -13.87 10.30 -22.54
C ASP A 298 -13.60 10.54 -21.04
N VAL A 299 -12.34 10.41 -20.62
CA VAL A 299 -11.91 10.66 -19.24
C VAL A 299 -11.42 12.11 -19.12
N LEU A 300 -12.13 12.92 -18.34
CA LEU A 300 -11.93 14.37 -18.27
C LEU A 300 -11.39 14.88 -16.94
N ASP A 301 -11.47 14.07 -15.89
CA ASP A 301 -11.02 14.43 -14.55
C ASP A 301 -10.37 13.22 -13.89
N ALA A 302 -9.37 13.47 -13.06
CA ALA A 302 -8.69 12.42 -12.31
C ALA A 302 -8.27 12.90 -10.94
N THR A 303 -8.49 12.09 -9.92
CA THR A 303 -8.08 12.37 -8.53
C THR A 303 -7.04 11.35 -8.08
N PHE A 304 -5.97 11.81 -7.44
CA PHE A 304 -4.87 10.98 -6.98
C PHE A 304 -4.61 11.17 -5.48
N VAL A 305 -4.29 10.06 -4.82
CA VAL A 305 -3.89 9.99 -3.41
C VAL A 305 -2.69 9.05 -3.28
N GLY A 306 -1.90 9.24 -2.23
CA GLY A 306 -0.76 8.40 -1.90
C GLY A 306 0.08 9.02 -0.78
N ASN A 307 0.91 8.22 -0.15
CA ASN A 307 1.85 8.70 0.85
C ASN A 307 2.83 9.72 0.25
N PRO A 308 3.53 10.53 1.06
CA PRO A 308 4.36 11.63 0.58
C PRO A 308 5.41 11.24 -0.48
N VAL A 309 6.02 10.06 -0.34
CA VAL A 309 7.02 9.57 -1.31
C VAL A 309 6.34 9.22 -2.64
N MET A 310 5.19 8.54 -2.61
CA MET A 310 4.42 8.22 -3.83
C MET A 310 3.85 9.47 -4.49
N HIS A 311 3.39 10.43 -3.69
CA HIS A 311 2.96 11.76 -4.12
C HIS A 311 4.07 12.47 -4.91
N HIS A 312 5.25 12.61 -4.33
CA HIS A 312 6.38 13.28 -4.99
C HIS A 312 6.84 12.56 -6.25
N LEU A 313 7.04 11.24 -6.18
CA LEU A 313 7.48 10.45 -7.34
C LEU A 313 6.48 10.50 -8.49
N PHE A 314 5.17 10.51 -8.21
CA PHE A 314 4.15 10.67 -9.25
C PHE A 314 4.21 12.05 -9.91
N LEU A 315 4.43 13.11 -9.13
CA LEU A 315 4.58 14.48 -9.61
C LEU A 315 5.94 14.75 -10.26
N GLY A 316 6.90 13.83 -10.15
CA GLY A 316 8.28 14.02 -10.62
C GLY A 316 9.12 14.92 -9.71
N ILE A 317 8.70 15.08 -8.46
CA ILE A 317 9.42 15.81 -7.41
C ILE A 317 10.41 14.83 -6.76
N ASP A 318 11.62 15.33 -6.46
CA ASP A 318 12.64 14.57 -5.74
C ASP A 318 12.19 14.26 -4.30
N PRO A 319 12.08 12.97 -3.89
CA PRO A 319 11.66 12.60 -2.54
C PRO A 319 12.82 12.56 -1.51
N VAL A 320 14.07 12.88 -1.87
CA VAL A 320 15.24 12.75 -0.97
C VAL A 320 15.05 13.46 0.37
N GLU A 321 14.46 14.65 0.37
CA GLU A 321 14.21 15.44 1.59
C GLU A 321 13.14 14.82 2.53
N LEU A 322 12.40 13.81 2.06
CA LEU A 322 11.49 13.02 2.89
C LEU A 322 12.22 11.88 3.63
N GLY A 323 13.45 11.57 3.24
CA GLY A 323 14.24 10.50 3.87
C GLY A 323 15.03 10.92 5.12
N GLY A 324 15.10 12.22 5.40
CA GLY A 324 15.84 12.76 6.54
C GLY A 324 15.05 13.84 7.26
N ALA A 325 15.25 13.98 8.58
CA ALA A 325 14.64 15.06 9.35
C ALA A 325 15.04 16.43 8.76
N PRO A 326 14.09 17.37 8.56
CA PRO A 326 12.74 17.41 9.13
C PRO A 326 11.62 16.80 8.25
N PHE A 327 11.95 15.92 7.30
CA PHE A 327 11.02 15.24 6.41
C PHE A 327 10.23 16.24 5.55
N ALA A 328 10.96 17.11 4.84
CA ALA A 328 10.39 18.29 4.24
C ALA A 328 9.59 17.97 2.97
N LEU A 329 8.31 18.36 2.95
CA LEU A 329 7.48 18.35 1.74
C LEU A 329 7.86 19.54 0.85
N ALA A 330 8.09 19.29 -0.45
CA ALA A 330 8.19 20.35 -1.45
C ALA A 330 6.82 20.99 -1.74
N ALA A 331 5.76 20.19 -1.68
CA ALA A 331 4.37 20.62 -1.82
C ALA A 331 3.48 19.80 -0.87
N SER A 332 2.57 20.48 -0.18
CA SER A 332 1.64 19.88 0.79
C SER A 332 0.17 20.23 0.53
N ASP A 333 -0.13 21.42 -0.03
CA ASP A 333 -1.49 21.80 -0.42
C ASP A 333 -2.01 20.99 -1.61
N ALA A 334 -3.33 20.97 -1.80
CA ALA A 334 -3.96 20.33 -2.94
C ALA A 334 -3.54 20.99 -4.26
N MET A 335 -3.44 20.20 -5.32
CA MET A 335 -2.97 20.67 -6.63
C MET A 335 -3.97 20.36 -7.74
N VAL A 336 -4.22 21.33 -8.62
CA VAL A 336 -4.95 21.13 -9.88
C VAL A 336 -3.98 21.29 -11.04
N LEU A 337 -3.80 20.23 -11.82
CA LEU A 337 -2.83 20.13 -12.91
C LEU A 337 -3.51 19.69 -14.22
N ASN A 338 -2.84 19.86 -15.36
CA ASN A 338 -3.29 19.23 -16.60
C ASN A 338 -2.77 17.79 -16.66
N ALA A 339 -3.63 16.84 -17.05
CA ALA A 339 -3.23 15.45 -17.22
C ALA A 339 -2.08 15.27 -18.21
N ARG A 340 -2.05 16.07 -19.28
CA ARG A 340 -1.01 16.06 -20.32
C ARG A 340 0.38 16.43 -19.81
N ASP A 341 0.48 17.29 -18.80
CA ASP A 341 1.77 17.72 -18.23
C ASP A 341 2.38 16.62 -17.37
N LEU A 342 1.54 15.68 -16.90
CA LEU A 342 1.96 14.47 -16.20
C LEU A 342 2.20 13.28 -17.15
N GLY A 343 2.00 13.44 -18.46
CA GLY A 343 2.12 12.33 -19.42
C GLY A 343 1.02 11.27 -19.27
N LEU A 344 -0.13 11.65 -18.72
CA LEU A 344 -1.29 10.77 -18.63
C LEU A 344 -2.07 10.79 -19.94
N GLU A 345 -2.35 9.61 -20.46
CA GLU A 345 -3.05 9.39 -21.73
C GLU A 345 -4.58 9.40 -21.49
N LEU A 346 -5.11 10.58 -21.13
CA LEU A 346 -6.53 10.90 -20.96
C LEU A 346 -6.99 11.87 -22.06
N ASN A 347 -8.15 12.52 -21.90
CA ASN A 347 -8.50 13.65 -22.74
C ASN A 347 -7.40 14.74 -22.66
N PRO A 348 -6.99 15.37 -23.78
CA PRO A 348 -5.98 16.43 -23.76
C PRO A 348 -6.31 17.68 -22.91
N GLY A 349 -7.60 17.92 -22.64
CA GLY A 349 -8.09 18.93 -21.72
C GLY A 349 -8.35 18.42 -20.30
N ALA A 350 -8.11 17.14 -20.00
CA ALA A 350 -8.39 16.57 -18.70
C ALA A 350 -7.59 17.24 -17.57
N ARG A 351 -8.21 17.36 -16.41
CA ARG A 351 -7.60 17.88 -15.19
C ARG A 351 -7.25 16.76 -14.22
N VAL A 352 -6.28 17.06 -13.37
CA VAL A 352 -5.79 16.18 -12.30
C VAL A 352 -5.87 16.94 -10.99
N TYR A 353 -6.55 16.36 -10.01
CA TYR A 353 -6.60 16.83 -8.63
C TYR A 353 -5.75 15.91 -7.74
N MET A 354 -4.67 16.44 -7.17
CA MET A 354 -3.88 15.75 -6.14
C MET A 354 -4.36 16.23 -4.77
N LEU A 355 -4.72 15.28 -3.89
CA LEU A 355 -5.12 15.62 -2.53
C LEU A 355 -3.93 16.16 -1.72
N PRO A 356 -4.19 17.01 -0.70
CA PRO A 356 -3.14 17.56 0.14
C PRO A 356 -2.50 16.49 1.05
N CYS A 357 -1.21 16.65 1.34
CA CYS A 357 -0.52 15.87 2.36
C CYS A 357 -0.65 16.55 3.73
N ILE A 358 -0.81 15.76 4.79
CA ILE A 358 -0.88 16.27 6.17
C ILE A 358 0.52 16.64 6.67
N ALA A 359 1.53 15.81 6.40
CA ALA A 359 2.93 16.02 6.78
C ALA A 359 3.89 15.14 5.97
N GLY A 360 5.21 15.28 6.17
CA GLY A 360 6.24 14.50 5.48
C GLY A 360 6.14 12.98 5.61
N HIS A 361 5.44 12.49 6.64
CA HIS A 361 5.16 11.06 6.85
C HIS A 361 3.66 10.71 6.84
N VAL A 362 2.78 11.69 6.64
CA VAL A 362 1.32 11.46 6.65
C VAL A 362 0.75 12.08 5.38
N GLY A 363 0.44 11.23 4.41
CA GLY A 363 0.19 11.66 3.03
C GLY A 363 -1.26 11.98 2.69
N ALA A 364 -1.46 12.12 1.38
CA ALA A 364 -2.76 12.35 0.77
C ALA A 364 -3.68 11.13 0.85
N ASP A 365 -3.11 9.93 0.99
CA ASP A 365 -3.84 8.69 1.32
C ASP A 365 -4.49 8.73 2.70
N ALA A 366 -3.75 9.14 3.73
CA ALA A 366 -4.29 9.33 5.08
C ALA A 366 -5.33 10.45 5.13
N ALA A 367 -5.11 11.54 4.39
CA ALA A 367 -6.10 12.60 4.21
C ALA A 367 -7.38 12.05 3.56
N ALA A 368 -7.25 11.25 2.50
CA ALA A 368 -8.38 10.64 1.82
C ALA A 368 -9.14 9.63 2.71
N ALA A 369 -8.43 8.83 3.50
CA ALA A 369 -9.05 7.93 4.48
C ALA A 369 -9.81 8.73 5.56
N THR A 370 -9.24 9.86 6.00
CA THR A 370 -9.91 10.79 6.93
C THR A 370 -11.17 11.41 6.33
N LEU A 371 -11.12 11.80 5.04
CA LEU A 371 -12.30 12.28 4.31
C LEU A 371 -13.40 11.20 4.26
N ALA A 372 -13.03 9.96 3.96
CA ALA A 372 -13.96 8.84 3.91
C ALA A 372 -14.61 8.60 5.28
N GLU A 373 -13.83 8.42 6.35
CA GLU A 373 -14.40 8.08 7.66
C GLU A 373 -15.00 9.29 8.40
N SER A 374 -14.67 10.50 7.98
CA SER A 374 -15.21 11.77 8.47
C SER A 374 -15.25 11.91 10.02
N PRO A 375 -14.18 11.59 10.78
CA PRO A 375 -14.21 11.66 12.24
C PRO A 375 -14.50 13.08 12.77
N TYR A 376 -14.11 14.12 12.02
CA TYR A 376 -14.41 15.54 12.31
C TYR A 376 -15.89 15.91 12.20
N LYS A 377 -16.78 14.99 11.81
CA LYS A 377 -18.24 15.21 11.81
C LYS A 377 -18.94 14.50 12.97
N LEU A 378 -18.20 13.77 13.82
CA LEU A 378 -18.74 12.91 14.87
C LEU A 378 -18.45 13.48 16.25
N ASP A 379 -19.30 13.15 17.22
CA ASP A 379 -19.01 13.34 18.65
C ASP A 379 -18.09 12.21 19.19
N GLU A 380 -18.25 11.01 18.65
CA GLU A 380 -17.49 9.80 18.97
C GLU A 380 -15.98 9.98 18.75
N ILE A 381 -15.16 9.59 19.73
CA ILE A 381 -13.71 9.55 19.59
C ILE A 381 -13.35 8.38 18.67
N THR A 382 -12.87 8.72 17.49
CA THR A 382 -12.55 7.76 16.43
C THR A 382 -11.05 7.69 16.23
N LEU A 383 -10.52 6.48 16.30
CA LEU A 383 -9.16 6.13 15.89
C LEU A 383 -9.19 5.51 14.50
N LEU A 384 -8.62 6.20 13.52
CA LEU A 384 -8.36 5.67 12.18
C LEU A 384 -6.90 5.24 12.11
N VAL A 385 -6.66 4.01 11.66
CA VAL A 385 -5.32 3.46 11.46
C VAL A 385 -5.24 2.86 10.06
N ASP A 386 -4.37 3.40 9.21
CA ASP A 386 -3.94 2.69 8.00
C ASP A 386 -2.72 1.84 8.36
N VAL A 387 -2.84 0.52 8.24
CA VAL A 387 -1.78 -0.40 8.66
C VAL A 387 -0.95 -0.81 7.44
N GLY A 388 0.27 -0.28 7.37
CA GLY A 388 1.30 -0.70 6.41
C GLY A 388 2.68 -0.80 7.06
N THR A 389 3.73 -0.70 6.23
CA THR A 389 5.12 -0.61 6.69
C THR A 389 5.35 0.59 7.62
N ASN A 390 4.67 1.70 7.34
CA ASN A 390 4.39 2.74 8.33
C ASN A 390 2.90 2.66 8.62
N ALA A 391 2.50 3.07 9.82
CA ALA A 391 1.10 3.22 10.16
C ALA A 391 0.76 4.69 10.32
N GLU A 392 -0.08 5.21 9.43
CA GLU A 392 -0.68 6.53 9.56
C GLU A 392 -1.87 6.44 10.52
N ILE A 393 -1.85 7.29 11.53
CA ILE A 393 -2.82 7.30 12.62
C ILE A 393 -3.50 8.66 12.64
N VAL A 394 -4.84 8.67 12.65
CA VAL A 394 -5.65 9.86 12.88
C VAL A 394 -6.57 9.59 14.06
N LEU A 395 -6.54 10.46 15.06
CA LEU A 395 -7.32 10.31 16.29
C LEU A 395 -8.09 11.59 16.59
N GLY A 396 -9.38 11.47 16.86
CA GLY A 396 -10.17 12.56 17.41
C GLY A 396 -11.63 12.53 16.98
N ASN A 397 -12.25 13.71 16.97
CA ASN A 397 -13.65 13.91 16.65
C ASN A 397 -13.88 15.33 16.07
N LYS A 398 -15.12 15.81 16.03
CA LYS A 398 -15.47 17.16 15.53
C LYS A 398 -14.81 18.33 16.25
N ASN A 399 -14.30 18.13 17.47
CA ASN A 399 -13.71 19.21 18.26
C ASN A 399 -12.20 19.36 18.02
N ARG A 400 -11.50 18.25 17.79
CA ARG A 400 -10.05 18.22 17.58
C ARG A 400 -9.65 16.94 16.87
N LEU A 401 -8.77 17.06 15.88
CA LEU A 401 -8.13 15.94 15.19
C LEU A 401 -6.62 16.03 15.31
N LEU A 402 -6.02 14.89 15.63
CA LEU A 402 -4.57 14.71 15.69
C LEU A 402 -4.15 13.68 14.64
N ALA A 403 -2.95 13.85 14.08
CA ALA A 403 -2.36 12.85 13.21
C ALA A 403 -0.90 12.57 13.57
N ALA A 404 -0.48 11.32 13.37
CA ALA A 404 0.89 10.88 13.50
C ALA A 404 1.21 9.77 12.51
N SER A 405 2.49 9.50 12.32
CA SER A 405 2.98 8.29 11.65
C SER A 405 3.82 7.50 12.65
N SER A 406 3.63 6.18 12.67
CA SER A 406 4.40 5.24 13.48
C SER A 406 5.19 4.28 12.59
N PRO A 407 6.49 4.04 12.87
CA PRO A 407 7.33 3.11 12.12
C PRO A 407 7.06 1.66 12.56
N THR A 408 6.00 1.06 12.06
CA THR A 408 5.60 -0.31 12.38
C THR A 408 6.52 -1.36 11.76
N GLY A 409 7.22 -1.03 10.68
CA GLY A 409 8.01 -2.00 9.93
C GLY A 409 7.13 -3.01 9.18
N PRO A 410 7.73 -3.90 8.38
CA PRO A 410 6.99 -4.69 7.41
C PRO A 410 6.49 -6.05 7.97
N ALA A 411 6.58 -6.27 9.29
CA ALA A 411 6.23 -7.54 9.95
C ALA A 411 4.80 -7.99 9.65
N PHE A 412 3.84 -7.05 9.65
CA PHE A 412 2.44 -7.33 9.32
C PHE A 412 2.20 -7.61 7.83
N GLU A 413 3.14 -7.28 6.95
CA GLU A 413 3.07 -7.64 5.54
C GLU A 413 3.68 -9.03 5.26
N GLY A 414 4.11 -9.74 6.31
CA GLY A 414 4.77 -11.05 6.24
C GLY A 414 6.26 -10.98 5.92
N ALA A 415 6.84 -9.78 5.81
CA ALA A 415 8.28 -9.61 5.71
C ALA A 415 8.92 -9.70 7.11
N GLU A 416 10.18 -10.14 7.19
CA GLU A 416 10.92 -10.35 8.46
C GLU A 416 10.32 -11.42 9.40
N ILE A 417 9.33 -12.17 8.95
CA ILE A 417 8.78 -13.36 9.61
C ILE A 417 9.31 -14.59 8.88
N SER A 418 9.84 -15.59 9.59
CA SER A 418 10.58 -16.70 8.98
C SER A 418 9.79 -17.51 7.96
N SER A 419 8.53 -17.82 8.30
CA SER A 419 7.57 -18.47 7.39
C SER A 419 6.60 -17.46 6.79
N GLY A 420 6.90 -16.16 6.90
CA GLY A 420 6.03 -15.08 6.49
C GLY A 420 5.91 -14.95 4.98
N GLN A 421 4.71 -14.63 4.53
CA GLN A 421 4.46 -14.22 3.15
C GLN A 421 3.29 -13.25 3.05
N ARG A 422 3.16 -12.58 1.91
CA ARG A 422 1.98 -11.75 1.63
C ARG A 422 0.73 -12.62 1.47
N ALA A 423 -0.43 -12.01 1.69
CA ALA A 423 -1.72 -12.66 1.48
C ALA A 423 -1.88 -13.10 0.00
N ALA A 424 -1.82 -14.41 -0.23
CA ALA A 424 -1.98 -15.06 -1.52
C ALA A 424 -2.50 -16.48 -1.30
N PRO A 425 -3.11 -17.13 -2.31
CA PRO A 425 -3.50 -18.53 -2.22
C PRO A 425 -2.36 -19.40 -1.67
N GLY A 426 -2.68 -20.23 -0.68
CA GLY A 426 -1.70 -21.06 0.04
C GLY A 426 -1.10 -20.44 1.31
N ALA A 427 -1.37 -19.16 1.61
CA ALA A 427 -0.98 -18.55 2.89
C ALA A 427 -1.99 -18.87 4.00
N ILE A 428 -1.49 -19.23 5.19
CA ILE A 428 -2.31 -19.34 6.39
C ILE A 428 -2.82 -17.95 6.78
N GLU A 429 -4.15 -17.77 6.80
CA GLU A 429 -4.82 -16.50 7.12
C GLU A 429 -5.52 -16.50 8.49
N ARG A 430 -5.79 -17.68 9.05
CA ARG A 430 -6.41 -17.86 10.36
C ARG A 430 -5.78 -19.02 11.11
N ILE A 431 -5.64 -18.90 12.43
CA ILE A 431 -5.12 -19.93 13.33
C ILE A 431 -5.93 -19.95 14.63
N ARG A 432 -6.29 -21.12 15.14
CA ARG A 432 -6.84 -21.33 16.49
C ARG A 432 -6.02 -22.39 17.20
N ILE A 433 -5.73 -22.21 18.49
CA ILE A 433 -4.99 -23.19 19.30
C ILE A 433 -5.88 -23.65 20.43
N ASP A 434 -6.09 -24.96 20.53
CA ASP A 434 -6.85 -25.54 21.62
C ASP A 434 -6.07 -25.40 22.95
N LYS A 435 -6.68 -24.83 23.99
CA LYS A 435 -6.00 -24.52 25.26
C LYS A 435 -5.58 -25.77 26.05
N GLU A 436 -6.23 -26.91 25.82
CA GLU A 436 -5.97 -28.15 26.57
C GLU A 436 -4.90 -29.01 25.89
N THR A 437 -5.12 -29.30 24.61
CA THR A 437 -4.28 -30.15 23.76
C THR A 437 -3.09 -29.41 23.16
N LEU A 438 -3.17 -28.08 23.03
CA LEU A 438 -2.17 -27.23 22.38
C LEU A 438 -2.00 -27.52 20.88
N GLU A 439 -2.97 -28.21 20.27
CA GLU A 439 -2.99 -28.48 18.83
C GLU A 439 -3.55 -27.28 18.06
N PRO A 440 -2.88 -26.86 16.96
CA PRO A 440 -3.35 -25.80 16.11
C PRO A 440 -4.30 -26.33 15.03
N ARG A 441 -5.33 -25.56 14.72
CA ARG A 441 -6.08 -25.64 13.47
C ARG A 441 -5.95 -24.33 12.71
N PHE A 442 -5.89 -24.40 11.38
CA PHE A 442 -5.64 -23.22 10.55
C PHE A 442 -6.47 -23.21 9.27
N LYS A 443 -6.64 -22.02 8.69
CA LYS A 443 -7.30 -21.82 7.40
C LYS A 443 -6.34 -21.15 6.42
N VAL A 444 -6.40 -21.56 5.17
CA VAL A 444 -5.50 -21.14 4.10
C VAL A 444 -6.27 -20.37 3.05
N ILE A 445 -5.72 -19.26 2.55
CA ILE A 445 -6.35 -18.47 1.49
C ILE A 445 -6.58 -19.37 0.26
N GLY A 446 -7.83 -19.40 -0.20
CA GLY A 446 -8.26 -20.23 -1.34
C GLY A 446 -8.90 -21.56 -0.96
N VAL A 447 -8.89 -21.93 0.33
CA VAL A 447 -9.58 -23.11 0.87
C VAL A 447 -10.52 -22.65 1.97
N ASP A 448 -11.79 -23.05 1.92
CA ASP A 448 -12.80 -22.57 2.87
C ASP A 448 -12.82 -23.36 4.19
N GLU A 449 -12.47 -24.64 4.12
CA GLU A 449 -12.37 -25.57 5.23
C GLU A 449 -11.17 -25.26 6.15
N TRP A 450 -11.32 -25.60 7.43
CA TRP A 450 -10.19 -25.63 8.37
C TRP A 450 -9.34 -26.90 8.20
N SER A 451 -8.09 -26.85 8.65
CA SER A 451 -7.12 -27.94 8.53
C SER A 451 -7.55 -29.26 9.19
N ASP A 452 -8.48 -29.21 10.15
CA ASP A 452 -9.07 -30.35 10.87
C ASP A 452 -10.43 -30.79 10.32
N GLU A 453 -10.94 -30.14 9.26
CA GLU A 453 -12.23 -30.44 8.64
C GLU A 453 -12.10 -31.35 7.41
N GLU A 454 -13.13 -32.15 7.15
CA GLU A 454 -13.18 -33.04 5.99
C GLU A 454 -13.13 -32.24 4.68
N GLY A 455 -12.33 -32.71 3.71
CA GLY A 455 -12.14 -32.05 2.41
C GLY A 455 -10.99 -31.03 2.37
N PHE A 456 -10.38 -30.66 3.51
CA PHE A 456 -9.21 -29.79 3.52
C PHE A 456 -8.02 -30.41 2.77
N ALA A 457 -7.67 -31.66 3.09
CA ALA A 457 -6.53 -32.35 2.50
C ALA A 457 -6.61 -32.45 0.97
N GLU A 458 -7.80 -32.70 0.43
CA GLU A 458 -8.01 -32.78 -1.03
C GLU A 458 -7.91 -31.41 -1.72
N LYS A 459 -8.40 -30.35 -1.07
CA LYS A 459 -8.40 -29.00 -1.64
C LYS A 459 -7.08 -28.30 -1.50
N VAL A 460 -6.37 -28.53 -0.39
CA VAL A 460 -5.06 -27.90 -0.14
C VAL A 460 -4.03 -28.37 -1.16
N ASP A 461 -4.15 -29.57 -1.73
CA ASP A 461 -3.29 -30.05 -2.82
C ASP A 461 -3.28 -29.12 -4.06
N THR A 462 -4.31 -28.29 -4.24
CA THR A 462 -4.39 -27.35 -5.36
C THR A 462 -3.58 -26.07 -5.16
N VAL A 463 -3.39 -25.63 -3.90
CA VAL A 463 -2.76 -24.34 -3.56
C VAL A 463 -1.52 -24.47 -2.67
N GLY A 464 -1.37 -25.59 -1.97
CA GLY A 464 -0.35 -25.87 -0.96
C GLY A 464 -0.47 -25.06 0.32
N VAL A 465 0.29 -25.44 1.35
CA VAL A 465 0.58 -24.57 2.50
C VAL A 465 1.98 -24.00 2.29
N THR A 466 2.07 -22.69 2.03
CA THR A 466 3.30 -22.06 1.52
C THR A 466 3.92 -21.02 2.45
N GLY A 467 3.16 -20.57 3.45
CA GLY A 467 3.60 -19.57 4.41
C GLY A 467 2.45 -19.09 5.30
N ILE A 468 2.74 -18.11 6.15
CA ILE A 468 1.76 -17.43 7.01
C ILE A 468 1.64 -15.96 6.59
N CYS A 469 0.42 -15.46 6.40
CA CYS A 469 0.22 -14.05 6.11
C CYS A 469 0.05 -13.22 7.38
N GLY A 470 0.03 -11.89 7.23
CA GLY A 470 -0.05 -10.98 8.37
C GLY A 470 -1.24 -11.22 9.31
N SER A 471 -2.42 -11.56 8.79
CA SER A 471 -3.58 -11.88 9.64
C SER A 471 -3.37 -13.21 10.37
N GLY A 472 -2.74 -14.19 9.70
CA GLY A 472 -2.36 -15.46 10.30
C GLY A 472 -1.37 -15.29 11.45
N ILE A 473 -0.31 -14.48 11.29
CA ILE A 473 0.70 -14.30 12.35
C ILE A 473 0.15 -13.49 13.54
N ILE A 474 -0.74 -12.52 13.31
CA ILE A 474 -1.45 -11.82 14.40
C ILE A 474 -2.25 -12.83 15.23
N GLU A 475 -3.06 -13.66 14.58
CA GLU A 475 -3.85 -14.67 15.28
C GLU A 475 -2.96 -15.74 15.94
N ALA A 476 -1.86 -16.15 15.30
CA ALA A 476 -0.92 -17.12 15.86
C ALA A 476 -0.37 -16.65 17.21
N VAL A 477 0.18 -15.43 17.25
CA VAL A 477 0.79 -14.88 18.46
C VAL A 477 -0.26 -14.66 19.55
N ALA A 478 -1.44 -14.15 19.18
CA ALA A 478 -2.54 -13.96 20.10
C ALA A 478 -3.04 -15.31 20.69
N GLU A 479 -3.25 -16.33 19.86
CA GLU A 479 -3.66 -17.67 20.30
C GLU A 479 -2.58 -18.36 21.15
N MET A 480 -1.30 -18.22 20.79
CA MET A 480 -0.19 -18.72 21.62
C MET A 480 -0.18 -18.06 23.00
N TYR A 481 -0.53 -16.77 23.09
CA TYR A 481 -0.66 -16.08 24.36
C TYR A 481 -1.85 -16.61 25.17
N LEU A 482 -3.03 -16.75 24.55
CA LEU A 482 -4.23 -17.29 25.22
C LEU A 482 -4.05 -18.73 25.70
N ALA A 483 -3.28 -19.55 24.97
CA ALA A 483 -2.98 -20.94 25.33
C ALA A 483 -1.85 -21.09 26.37
N GLY A 484 -1.20 -19.99 26.76
CA GLY A 484 -0.05 -20.01 27.68
C GLY A 484 1.22 -20.59 27.08
N LEU A 485 1.29 -20.70 25.74
CA LEU A 485 2.50 -21.10 25.00
C LEU A 485 3.56 -20.01 25.02
N ILE A 486 3.16 -18.74 25.12
CA ILE A 486 4.06 -17.61 25.31
C ILE A 486 3.71 -16.83 26.57
N THR A 487 4.73 -16.24 27.18
CA THR A 487 4.56 -15.31 28.32
C THR A 487 3.98 -13.97 27.87
N GLU A 488 3.55 -13.15 28.82
CA GLU A 488 3.17 -11.74 28.58
C GLU A 488 4.27 -10.97 27.82
N ASP A 489 5.55 -11.24 28.12
CA ASP A 489 6.68 -10.59 27.43
C ASP A 489 7.02 -11.25 26.07
N GLY A 490 6.19 -12.19 25.59
CA GLY A 490 6.32 -12.85 24.29
C GLY A 490 7.40 -13.94 24.21
N VAL A 491 7.83 -14.51 25.35
CA VAL A 491 8.81 -15.61 25.37
C VAL A 491 8.09 -16.94 25.21
N ILE A 492 8.51 -17.78 24.25
CA ILE A 492 7.99 -19.14 24.09
C ILE A 492 8.40 -19.99 25.30
N ASN A 493 7.40 -20.52 26.01
CA ASN A 493 7.60 -21.27 27.22
C ASN A 493 8.06 -22.71 26.92
N GLY A 494 9.37 -22.94 26.99
CA GLY A 494 9.97 -24.25 26.75
C GLY A 494 9.48 -25.37 27.67
N SER A 495 8.90 -25.05 28.85
CA SER A 495 8.30 -26.08 29.71
C SER A 495 7.08 -26.77 29.06
N MET A 496 6.48 -26.14 28.04
CA MET A 496 5.37 -26.71 27.27
C MET A 496 5.79 -27.86 26.35
N ALA A 497 7.09 -28.05 26.08
CA ALA A 497 7.59 -29.21 25.33
C ALA A 497 7.28 -30.56 26.01
N GLY A 498 7.03 -30.55 27.33
CA GLY A 498 6.55 -31.74 28.06
C GLY A 498 5.06 -32.04 27.86
N ARG A 499 4.28 -31.08 27.32
CA ARG A 499 2.83 -31.21 27.07
C ARG A 499 2.51 -31.43 25.59
N THR A 500 3.30 -30.88 24.67
CA THR A 500 3.11 -31.01 23.23
C THR A 500 4.44 -31.13 22.50
N SER A 501 4.50 -31.97 21.46
CA SER A 501 5.65 -32.08 20.56
C SER A 501 5.80 -30.88 19.61
N ARG A 502 4.81 -29.99 19.58
CA ARG A 502 4.79 -28.79 18.74
C ARG A 502 5.77 -27.73 19.23
N VAL A 503 6.12 -27.73 20.52
CA VAL A 503 7.12 -26.82 21.08
C VAL A 503 8.50 -27.46 20.97
N GLN A 504 9.37 -26.86 20.17
CA GLN A 504 10.66 -27.44 19.83
C GLN A 504 11.81 -26.53 20.23
N SER A 505 12.95 -27.12 20.60
CA SER A 505 14.16 -26.35 20.91
C SER A 505 14.82 -25.84 19.63
N THR A 506 15.11 -24.55 19.57
CA THR A 506 15.82 -23.90 18.46
C THR A 506 16.98 -23.09 19.02
N GLY A 507 18.15 -23.72 19.10
CA GLY A 507 19.34 -23.10 19.68
C GLY A 507 19.17 -22.80 21.18
N ARG A 508 19.09 -21.51 21.53
CA ARG A 508 18.88 -21.04 22.92
C ARG A 508 17.43 -20.68 23.24
N THR A 509 16.55 -20.82 22.26
CA THR A 509 15.13 -20.44 22.33
C THR A 509 14.25 -21.63 21.93
N PHE A 510 12.94 -21.40 21.84
CA PHE A 510 11.98 -22.39 21.39
C PHE A 510 11.22 -21.87 20.16
N SER A 511 10.58 -22.77 19.43
CA SER A 511 9.64 -22.49 18.34
C SER A 511 8.32 -23.23 18.60
N TYR A 512 7.27 -22.84 17.87
CA TYR A 512 6.00 -23.56 17.84
C TYR A 512 5.65 -23.98 16.40
N LEU A 513 5.55 -25.29 16.18
CA LEU A 513 5.25 -25.90 14.89
C LEU A 513 3.75 -25.83 14.58
N VAL A 514 3.36 -25.08 13.54
CA VAL A 514 1.97 -24.93 13.10
C VAL A 514 1.60 -26.01 12.09
N ALA A 515 2.41 -26.18 11.05
CA ALA A 515 2.17 -27.16 9.98
C ALA A 515 3.47 -27.85 9.58
N SER A 516 3.41 -29.17 9.38
CA SER A 516 4.55 -30.01 9.00
C SER A 516 4.43 -30.65 7.61
N GLU A 517 3.23 -30.69 7.04
CA GLU A 517 2.99 -31.26 5.72
C GLU A 517 3.28 -30.21 4.63
N GLY A 518 4.20 -30.52 3.71
CA GLY A 518 4.66 -29.58 2.69
C GLY A 518 5.82 -28.71 3.15
N ILE A 519 5.65 -27.38 3.13
CA ILE A 519 6.62 -26.44 3.69
C ILE A 519 6.37 -26.36 5.19
N GLU A 520 7.38 -26.66 6.00
CA GLU A 520 7.28 -26.53 7.45
C GLU A 520 6.99 -25.07 7.84
N ILE A 521 5.89 -24.85 8.56
CA ILE A 521 5.48 -23.55 9.10
C ILE A 521 5.65 -23.60 10.61
N SER A 522 6.66 -22.87 11.08
CA SER A 522 7.00 -22.75 12.50
C SER A 522 7.05 -21.28 12.89
N ILE A 523 6.51 -20.94 14.06
CA ILE A 523 6.62 -19.60 14.65
C ILE A 523 7.85 -19.58 15.54
N LEU A 524 8.84 -18.78 15.15
CA LEU A 524 10.09 -18.63 15.89
C LEU A 524 9.98 -17.52 16.94
N GLN A 525 10.86 -17.59 17.94
CA GLN A 525 10.99 -16.53 18.93
C GLN A 525 11.30 -15.16 18.29
N THR A 526 12.07 -15.14 17.20
CA THR A 526 12.40 -13.93 16.45
C THR A 526 11.19 -13.34 15.74
N ASP A 527 10.27 -14.16 15.26
CA ASP A 527 9.03 -13.71 14.61
C ASP A 527 8.13 -12.99 15.61
N ILE A 528 7.97 -13.56 16.81
CA ILE A 528 7.23 -12.91 17.90
C ILE A 528 7.86 -11.56 18.24
N ARG A 529 9.19 -11.48 18.27
CA ARG A 529 9.89 -10.22 18.55
C ARG A 529 9.63 -9.17 17.46
N ALA A 530 9.66 -9.56 16.18
CA ALA A 530 9.34 -8.67 15.08
C ALA A 530 7.90 -8.12 15.19
N ILE A 531 6.93 -8.99 15.50
CA ILE A 531 5.53 -8.59 15.73
C ILE A 531 5.40 -7.66 16.94
N GLN A 532 6.10 -7.93 18.05
CA GLN A 532 6.08 -7.07 19.24
C GLN A 532 6.64 -5.67 18.95
N LEU A 533 7.75 -5.57 18.21
CA LEU A 533 8.31 -4.28 17.80
C LEU A 533 7.30 -3.49 16.95
N ALA A 534 6.69 -4.15 15.97
CA ALA A 534 5.72 -3.53 15.08
C ALA A 534 4.48 -3.04 15.81
N LYS A 535 3.86 -3.92 16.62
CA LYS A 535 2.64 -3.57 17.37
C LYS A 535 2.93 -2.55 18.48
N GLY A 536 4.11 -2.62 19.10
CA GLY A 536 4.56 -1.66 20.10
C GLY A 536 4.69 -0.24 19.54
N ALA A 537 5.24 -0.10 18.32
CA ALA A 537 5.40 1.19 17.66
C ALA A 537 4.04 1.83 17.29
N LEU A 538 3.11 1.03 16.77
CA LEU A 538 1.75 1.51 16.50
C LEU A 538 1.07 1.96 17.79
N TYR A 539 1.02 1.09 18.79
CA TYR A 539 0.34 1.36 20.06
C TYR A 539 0.92 2.61 20.74
N ALA A 540 2.25 2.77 20.74
CA ALA A 540 2.91 3.95 21.29
C ALA A 540 2.50 5.25 20.60
N GLY A 541 2.37 5.23 19.27
CA GLY A 541 1.84 6.36 18.51
C GLY A 541 0.41 6.72 18.91
N VAL A 542 -0.46 5.70 19.04
CA VAL A 542 -1.84 5.90 19.48
C VAL A 542 -1.91 6.47 20.90
N LYS A 543 -1.16 5.92 21.86
CA LYS A 543 -1.12 6.41 23.25
C LYS A 543 -0.63 7.84 23.34
N LEU A 544 0.34 8.21 22.52
CA LEU A 544 0.85 9.57 22.45
C LEU A 544 -0.21 10.53 21.91
N LEU A 545 -1.01 10.14 20.91
CA LEU A 545 -2.15 10.94 20.48
C LEU A 545 -3.23 11.01 21.58
N GLN A 546 -3.52 9.93 22.30
CA GLN A 546 -4.43 9.94 23.45
C GLN A 546 -3.97 10.89 24.56
N ASP A 547 -2.68 10.88 24.90
CA ASP A 547 -2.06 11.81 25.86
C ASP A 547 -2.27 13.27 25.43
N LYS A 548 -2.09 13.58 24.14
CA LYS A 548 -2.26 14.93 23.60
C LYS A 548 -3.73 15.34 23.54
N LEU A 549 -4.61 14.42 23.17
CA LEU A 549 -6.05 14.66 23.08
C LEU A 549 -6.70 14.83 24.45
N GLY A 550 -6.14 14.16 25.47
CA GLY A 550 -6.62 14.20 26.86
C GLY A 550 -7.69 13.15 27.17
N THR A 551 -7.83 12.12 26.34
CA THR A 551 -8.76 11.00 26.55
C THR A 551 -8.14 9.68 26.14
N TYR A 552 -8.43 8.63 26.92
CA TYR A 552 -8.02 7.25 26.63
C TYR A 552 -9.19 6.37 26.20
N ASP A 553 -10.42 6.88 26.33
CA ASP A 553 -11.63 6.18 25.91
C ASP A 553 -11.81 6.34 24.41
N LEU A 554 -12.04 5.22 23.72
CA LEU A 554 -12.30 5.17 22.29
C LEU A 554 -13.68 4.55 22.06
N ASP A 555 -14.49 5.24 21.28
CA ASP A 555 -15.79 4.74 20.85
C ASP A 555 -15.65 3.87 19.61
N ARG A 556 -14.72 4.25 18.72
CA ARG A 556 -14.56 3.63 17.40
C ARG A 556 -13.11 3.47 17.00
N ILE A 557 -12.82 2.32 16.42
CA ILE A 557 -11.56 2.06 15.72
C ILE A 557 -11.89 1.63 14.28
N ARG A 558 -11.22 2.26 13.31
CA ARG A 558 -11.36 1.97 11.88
C ARG A 558 -10.00 1.56 11.35
N LEU A 559 -9.88 0.29 10.94
CA LEU A 559 -8.66 -0.29 10.37
C LEU A 559 -8.73 -0.21 8.85
N ALA A 560 -7.98 0.73 8.29
CA ALA A 560 -7.86 0.93 6.85
C ALA A 560 -6.71 0.11 6.25
N GLY A 561 -6.65 0.14 4.92
CA GLY A 561 -5.61 -0.52 4.15
C GLY A 561 -5.98 -1.96 3.77
N ALA A 562 -5.24 -2.48 2.80
CA ALA A 562 -5.42 -3.85 2.33
C ALA A 562 -5.21 -4.86 3.47
N PHE A 563 -4.34 -4.54 4.43
CA PHE A 563 -4.10 -5.37 5.59
C PHE A 563 -5.23 -5.28 6.63
N GLY A 564 -5.60 -4.06 7.05
CA GLY A 564 -6.62 -3.81 8.08
C GLY A 564 -7.98 -4.45 7.80
N SER A 565 -8.31 -4.64 6.53
CA SER A 565 -9.57 -5.26 6.07
C SER A 565 -9.73 -6.74 6.46
N TYR A 566 -8.64 -7.46 6.70
CA TYR A 566 -8.66 -8.90 6.99
C TYR A 566 -8.28 -9.24 8.43
N ILE A 567 -7.94 -8.23 9.25
CA ILE A 567 -7.63 -8.41 10.65
C ILE A 567 -8.93 -8.62 11.43
N ASP A 568 -8.96 -9.66 12.26
CA ASP A 568 -10.04 -9.83 13.22
C ASP A 568 -9.84 -8.85 14.40
N PRO A 569 -10.80 -7.95 14.67
CA PRO A 569 -10.69 -6.95 15.73
C PRO A 569 -10.33 -7.51 17.10
N LYS A 570 -10.88 -8.68 17.45
CA LYS A 570 -10.65 -9.32 18.74
C LYS A 570 -9.17 -9.70 18.86
N TYR A 571 -8.61 -10.33 17.83
CA TYR A 571 -7.21 -10.75 17.85
C TYR A 571 -6.22 -9.59 17.76
N ALA A 572 -6.57 -8.53 17.03
CA ALA A 572 -5.80 -7.28 17.05
C ALA A 572 -5.67 -6.72 18.47
N MET A 573 -6.77 -6.72 19.23
CA MET A 573 -6.81 -6.22 20.59
C MET A 573 -6.09 -7.14 21.58
N ILE A 574 -6.21 -8.48 21.43
CA ILE A 574 -5.47 -9.47 22.24
C ILE A 574 -3.96 -9.33 22.04
N LEU A 575 -3.53 -9.12 20.80
CA LEU A 575 -2.13 -8.84 20.50
C LEU A 575 -1.67 -7.51 21.12
N GLY A 576 -2.61 -6.60 21.38
CA GLY A 576 -2.33 -5.21 21.73
C GLY A 576 -1.80 -4.40 20.55
N LEU A 577 -2.24 -4.73 19.34
CA LEU A 577 -2.02 -3.92 18.14
C LEU A 577 -2.80 -2.60 18.23
N ILE A 578 -4.01 -2.68 18.79
CA ILE A 578 -4.91 -1.56 19.03
C ILE A 578 -5.23 -1.46 20.53
N PRO A 579 -5.50 -0.25 21.04
CA PRO A 579 -6.00 -0.05 22.40
C PRO A 579 -7.38 -0.67 22.62
N ASP A 580 -7.77 -0.71 23.89
CA ASP A 580 -9.08 -1.21 24.30
C ASP A 580 -10.21 -0.32 23.75
N CYS A 581 -11.24 -0.96 23.22
CA CYS A 581 -12.42 -0.34 22.64
C CYS A 581 -13.55 -1.37 22.71
N PRO A 582 -14.83 -0.98 22.79
CA PRO A 582 -15.93 -1.91 22.55
C PRO A 582 -15.72 -2.62 21.20
N LEU A 583 -15.73 -3.95 21.18
CA LEU A 583 -15.40 -4.74 19.97
C LEU A 583 -16.32 -4.42 18.79
N GLU A 584 -17.59 -4.11 19.06
CA GLU A 584 -18.58 -3.65 18.07
C GLU A 584 -18.22 -2.29 17.44
N GLY A 585 -17.45 -1.47 18.16
CA GLY A 585 -16.90 -0.20 17.69
C GLY A 585 -15.68 -0.37 16.78
N VAL A 586 -15.13 -1.58 16.62
CA VAL A 586 -13.93 -1.85 15.82
C VAL A 586 -14.29 -2.53 14.51
N SER A 587 -13.89 -1.94 13.38
CA SER A 587 -14.14 -2.52 12.06
C SER A 587 -13.04 -2.23 11.05
N GLY A 588 -12.83 -3.16 10.11
CA GLY A 588 -12.05 -2.89 8.89
C GLY A 588 -12.86 -2.07 7.89
N VAL A 589 -12.22 -1.12 7.20
CA VAL A 589 -12.89 -0.18 6.25
C VAL A 589 -12.37 -0.26 4.82
N GLY A 590 -11.68 -1.35 4.46
CA GLY A 590 -11.27 -1.53 3.08
C GLY A 590 -10.22 -0.52 2.62
N ASN A 591 -10.34 -0.13 1.35
CA ASN A 591 -9.52 0.91 0.75
C ASN A 591 -10.08 2.32 1.02
N ALA A 592 -10.02 2.78 2.27
CA ALA A 592 -10.53 4.10 2.66
C ALA A 592 -9.91 5.25 1.84
N ALA A 593 -8.62 5.17 1.52
CA ALA A 593 -7.95 6.15 0.66
C ALA A 593 -8.57 6.22 -0.75
N GLY A 594 -8.85 5.07 -1.37
CA GLY A 594 -9.55 5.02 -2.66
C GLY A 594 -10.99 5.52 -2.58
N THR A 595 -11.70 5.29 -1.48
CA THR A 595 -13.03 5.86 -1.24
C THR A 595 -12.97 7.38 -1.14
N GLY A 596 -12.01 7.94 -0.40
CA GLY A 596 -11.78 9.39 -0.32
C GLY A 596 -11.40 10.02 -1.67
N ALA A 597 -10.56 9.35 -2.46
CA ALA A 597 -10.23 9.79 -3.82
C ALA A 597 -11.48 9.86 -4.72
N ARG A 598 -12.38 8.87 -4.61
CA ARG A 598 -13.66 8.89 -5.34
C ARG A 598 -14.59 10.00 -4.86
N MET A 599 -14.64 10.25 -3.55
CA MET A 599 -15.43 11.36 -2.99
C MET A 599 -14.97 12.70 -3.59
N ALA A 600 -13.66 12.96 -3.58
CA ALA A 600 -13.09 14.18 -4.15
C ALA A 600 -13.22 14.27 -5.69
N LEU A 601 -13.23 13.14 -6.40
CA LEU A 601 -13.48 13.11 -7.85
C LEU A 601 -14.92 13.51 -8.19
N LEU A 602 -15.87 12.92 -7.47
CA LEU A 602 -17.29 13.00 -7.80
C LEU A 602 -17.98 14.23 -7.22
N ASN A 603 -17.36 14.90 -6.23
CA ASN A 603 -17.94 16.06 -5.58
C ASN A 603 -16.85 17.08 -5.21
N ARG A 604 -16.92 18.27 -5.82
CA ARG A 604 -16.00 19.39 -5.52
C ARG A 604 -16.13 19.90 -4.09
N GLY A 605 -17.28 19.73 -3.45
CA GLY A 605 -17.48 20.02 -2.02
C GLY A 605 -16.53 19.20 -1.14
N TYR A 606 -16.33 17.91 -1.46
CA TYR A 606 -15.37 17.07 -0.74
C TYR A 606 -13.90 17.48 -0.97
N ARG A 607 -13.57 18.10 -2.12
CA ARG A 607 -12.23 18.71 -2.32
C ARG A 607 -12.00 19.84 -1.32
N ARG A 608 -12.98 20.74 -1.17
CA ARG A 608 -12.91 21.86 -0.20
C ARG A 608 -12.89 21.37 1.23
N GLU A 609 -13.68 20.35 1.53
CA GLU A 609 -13.75 19.73 2.85
C GLU A 609 -12.39 19.15 3.27
N ILE A 610 -11.73 18.38 2.41
CA ILE A 610 -10.43 17.78 2.78
C ILE A 610 -9.30 18.81 2.83
N GLU A 611 -9.30 19.81 1.93
CA GLU A 611 -8.34 20.93 1.99
C GLU A 611 -8.42 21.67 3.33
N GLN A 612 -9.63 21.92 3.84
CA GLN A 612 -9.81 22.57 5.13
C GLN A 612 -9.45 21.62 6.28
N THR A 613 -9.93 20.37 6.23
CA THR A 613 -9.68 19.37 7.27
C THR A 613 -8.19 19.15 7.50
N VAL A 614 -7.38 19.04 6.44
CA VAL A 614 -5.93 18.87 6.57
C VAL A 614 -5.25 20.04 7.29
N ARG A 615 -5.76 21.27 7.13
CA ARG A 615 -5.23 22.45 7.82
C ARG A 615 -5.59 22.47 9.31
N ASP A 616 -6.71 21.86 9.65
CA ASP A 616 -7.22 21.81 11.04
C ASP A 616 -6.66 20.62 11.83
N ILE A 617 -6.03 19.64 11.16
CA ILE A 617 -5.35 18.51 11.79
C ILE A 617 -4.06 18.98 12.47
N GLU A 618 -3.91 18.67 13.76
CA GLU A 618 -2.66 18.89 14.49
C GLU A 618 -1.74 17.67 14.32
N LYS A 619 -0.63 17.86 13.61
CA LYS A 619 0.36 16.81 13.41
C LYS A 619 1.30 16.71 14.61
N ILE A 620 1.42 15.50 15.16
CA ILE A 620 2.38 15.19 16.23
C ILE A 620 3.57 14.40 15.65
N GLU A 621 4.79 14.88 15.91
CA GLU A 621 6.03 14.21 15.50
C GLU A 621 6.47 13.23 16.60
N THR A 622 6.19 11.94 16.41
CA THR A 622 6.47 10.90 17.41
C THR A 622 7.95 10.84 17.81
N ALA A 623 8.86 11.13 16.88
CA ALA A 623 10.30 11.14 17.13
C ALA A 623 10.77 12.22 18.12
N LEU A 624 9.99 13.29 18.33
CA LEU A 624 10.34 14.40 19.23
C LEU A 624 9.68 14.28 20.61
N GLU A 625 8.83 13.26 20.81
CA GLU A 625 7.99 13.16 21.99
C GLU A 625 8.61 12.23 23.05
N PRO A 626 8.98 12.75 24.24
CA PRO A 626 9.74 12.00 25.23
C PRO A 626 9.05 10.72 25.73
N LYS A 627 7.71 10.70 25.74
CA LYS A 627 6.92 9.56 26.21
C LYS A 627 6.80 8.41 25.21
N PHE A 628 7.20 8.60 23.94
CA PHE A 628 7.06 7.55 22.92
C PHE A 628 7.78 6.27 23.35
N GLN A 629 9.02 6.39 23.86
CA GLN A 629 9.82 5.24 24.28
C GLN A 629 9.20 4.49 25.46
N GLU A 630 8.61 5.20 26.42
CA GLU A 630 7.91 4.60 27.56
C GLU A 630 6.69 3.81 27.08
N HIS A 631 5.83 4.44 26.27
CA HIS A 631 4.66 3.79 25.69
C HIS A 631 5.05 2.57 24.84
N PHE A 632 6.12 2.68 24.07
CA PHE A 632 6.67 1.59 23.25
C PHE A 632 7.09 0.38 24.09
N VAL A 633 7.89 0.61 25.14
CA VAL A 633 8.34 -0.48 26.04
C VAL A 633 7.15 -1.16 26.72
N ASN A 634 6.19 -0.39 27.23
CA ASN A 634 4.98 -0.94 27.84
C ASN A 634 4.14 -1.75 26.83
N ALA A 635 4.10 -1.28 25.59
CA ALA A 635 3.38 -1.95 24.52
C ALA A 635 4.09 -3.17 23.94
N MET A 636 5.31 -3.53 24.36
CA MET A 636 5.93 -4.79 23.96
C MET A 636 5.25 -6.02 24.58
N ALA A 637 4.69 -5.88 25.78
CA ALA A 637 3.94 -6.94 26.48
C ALA A 637 2.58 -7.20 25.84
N LEU A 638 1.99 -8.39 26.00
CA LEU A 638 0.70 -8.79 25.41
C LEU A 638 -0.45 -8.74 26.45
N PRO A 639 -1.56 -8.00 26.21
CA PRO A 639 -1.71 -6.99 25.15
C PRO A 639 -0.90 -5.72 25.43
N ASN A 640 -0.68 -5.37 26.70
CA ASN A 640 0.17 -4.27 27.16
C ASN A 640 0.55 -4.50 28.63
N LYS A 641 1.69 -3.96 29.08
CA LYS A 641 2.16 -4.10 30.46
C LYS A 641 1.30 -3.36 31.48
N VAL A 642 0.81 -2.17 31.11
CA VAL A 642 0.12 -1.25 32.03
C VAL A 642 -1.37 -1.14 31.76
N ASP A 643 -1.78 -1.00 30.50
CA ASP A 643 -3.18 -0.71 30.15
C ASP A 643 -4.12 -1.89 30.47
N PRO A 644 -5.28 -1.68 31.11
CA PRO A 644 -6.06 -2.77 31.73
C PRO A 644 -6.91 -3.61 30.77
N PHE A 645 -7.32 -3.06 29.62
CA PHE A 645 -8.23 -3.67 28.64
C PHE A 645 -9.56 -4.22 29.21
N PRO A 646 -10.39 -3.41 29.89
CA PRO A 646 -11.65 -3.87 30.45
C PRO A 646 -12.65 -4.41 29.43
N ASN A 647 -12.78 -3.80 28.24
CA ASN A 647 -13.71 -4.26 27.21
C ASN A 647 -13.27 -5.62 26.66
N LEU A 648 -11.97 -5.79 26.39
CA LEU A 648 -11.44 -7.08 25.96
C LEU A 648 -11.62 -8.17 27.03
N ARG A 649 -11.31 -7.87 28.30
CA ARG A 649 -11.45 -8.83 29.40
C ARG A 649 -12.89 -9.28 29.64
N ALA A 650 -13.86 -8.42 29.32
CA ALA A 650 -15.27 -8.79 29.35
C ALA A 650 -15.64 -9.78 28.23
N ALA A 651 -14.94 -9.74 27.09
CA ALA A 651 -15.20 -10.57 25.92
C ALA A 651 -14.33 -11.85 25.85
N VAL A 652 -13.13 -11.83 26.45
CA VAL A 652 -12.12 -12.88 26.32
C VAL A 652 -11.42 -13.11 27.66
N GLU A 653 -11.30 -14.38 28.05
CA GLU A 653 -10.49 -14.79 29.20
C GLU A 653 -8.99 -14.70 28.88
N LEU A 654 -8.36 -13.61 29.34
CA LEU A 654 -6.92 -13.38 29.21
C LEU A 654 -6.14 -14.07 30.34
N PRO A 655 -4.91 -14.53 30.09
CA PRO A 655 -4.01 -15.00 31.14
C PRO A 655 -3.87 -14.00 32.30
N GLU A 656 -3.74 -14.50 33.53
CA GLU A 656 -3.50 -13.65 34.71
C GLU A 656 -2.19 -12.87 34.57
N ARG A 657 -2.24 -11.59 34.94
CA ARG A 657 -1.02 -10.79 35.07
C ARG A 657 -0.21 -11.33 36.24
N LYS A 658 1.05 -11.67 36.02
CA LYS A 658 1.99 -11.79 37.13
C LYS A 658 2.16 -10.39 37.70
N GLU A 659 1.65 -10.16 38.92
CA GLU A 659 1.97 -8.92 39.64
C GLU A 659 3.49 -8.76 39.63
N ALA A 660 3.96 -7.62 39.12
CA ALA A 660 5.35 -7.26 39.31
C ALA A 660 5.55 -7.19 40.82
N ASP A 661 6.51 -7.95 41.34
CA ASP A 661 6.93 -7.88 42.73
C ASP A 661 7.18 -6.40 43.05
N ALA A 662 6.25 -5.77 43.76
CA ALA A 662 6.45 -4.47 44.36
C ALA A 662 7.39 -4.66 45.57
N GLY A 663 8.62 -5.08 45.27
CA GLY A 663 9.63 -5.54 46.21
C GLY A 663 10.78 -4.55 46.33
N SER A 664 10.69 -3.72 47.36
CA SER A 664 11.81 -3.20 48.16
C SER A 664 12.89 -2.36 47.48
N ASP A 665 12.58 -1.11 47.15
CA ASP A 665 13.60 -0.04 46.98
C ASP A 665 13.37 1.19 47.88
N ALA A 666 12.84 0.96 49.09
CA ALA A 666 12.75 2.00 50.11
C ALA A 666 12.89 1.46 51.55
N ALA A 667 14.06 0.92 51.90
CA ALA A 667 14.54 0.93 53.30
C ALA A 667 16.02 0.49 53.41
N GLY A 668 16.92 1.47 53.52
CA GLY A 668 18.09 1.44 54.41
C GLY A 668 19.01 0.20 54.40
N GLY A 669 19.92 0.12 53.44
CA GLY A 669 21.10 -0.77 53.51
C GLY A 669 22.25 -0.14 54.31
N GLU A 670 22.20 -0.22 55.64
CA GLU A 670 23.38 0.01 56.49
C GLU A 670 24.48 -1.02 56.20
N ARG A 671 25.65 -0.52 55.79
CA ARG A 671 26.90 -1.29 55.59
C ARG A 671 27.35 -1.97 56.88
N ARG A 672 27.05 -3.26 57.03
CA ARG A 672 27.65 -4.10 58.08
C ARG A 672 29.03 -4.63 57.64
N ARG A 673 30.09 -3.91 58.02
CA ARG A 673 31.50 -4.37 57.97
C ARG A 673 31.65 -5.66 58.78
N ARG A 674 31.96 -6.78 58.11
CA ARG A 674 32.42 -8.00 58.78
C ARG A 674 33.96 -7.97 58.88
N ARG A 675 34.46 -7.72 60.09
CA ARG A 675 35.88 -7.89 60.46
C ARG A 675 36.24 -9.37 60.34
N ARG A 676 37.35 -9.64 59.64
CA ARG A 676 38.08 -10.90 59.64
C ARG A 676 39.10 -10.87 60.79
N ARG A 677 39.04 -11.80 61.73
CA ARG A 677 40.16 -12.40 62.49
C ARG A 677 39.58 -13.36 63.54
N GLY A 678 40.07 -14.60 63.54
CA GLY A 678 39.66 -15.69 64.42
C GLY A 678 39.00 -16.78 63.63
#